data_AF-A0A7J6L871-F1
#
_entry.id   AF-A0A7J6L871-F1
#
_cell.length_a   1.000
_cell.length_b   1.000
_cell.length_c   1.000
_cell.angle_alpha   90.00
_cell.angle_beta   90.00
_cell.angle_gamma   90.00
#
_symmetry.space_group_name_H-M   'P 1'
#
loop_
_entity.id
_entity.type
_entity.pdbx_description
1 polymer ?
#
loop_
_entity_poly.entity_id
_entity_poly.type
_entity_poly.pdbx_seq_one_letter_code
_entity_poly.pdbx_strand_id
1 'polypeptide(L)'
;MSSLVPLHRATSACQQVLSSALRTSATRSATINHRPARMFSSASPYGSAKASSHDKKMKLPKKVSLTQLNKFHRQGRKITMMTAYDAMTAGIAEECGVDLLLVGDSVSNVVHGFDSTVPISMDAMILHTQAVRRGLVNHRPMIIGDMPFGSFLTYEDGVKNGARFIKEGNADIVKLECPGSSQEFSTELVRRMTAAGIGVVGHIGLTPQSHVQMGGYRIQGKAASAAAHMIEFAKELEKAGCIMMVLECVPGEVARLVTEALTVPTIGIGSGPDTSGQVLVVHDLLGLTPRAPKLAKQFVNLRELMNIGVMRYVDEVKSGQFPGPETYTKMKPIEYSMLVNEIKGNSGESETENSTAECDKPVARMSSNPTRVAVVGGGAMGTFFAKALSKKVPDVVLITGPHSHADAMSSSGLECVDSQGRVLPALEGNSSSTNFRVVHNVSDCLSAFGGTTPELVVVASKAWQLEDPVIVKKLLSGLLADGAPVLSIQNGIGSVDALSVVSNNIWQAVTSIGCNLPKPGVLEVNILPGTDAWMKSLNRKTNVTIRGILGLPIGLVRSSLIPPKSTSEDSIPEDPLAGLLSSCFEDAKIPCRVDDAKDTDEAQQMVWDKMIINAAINPVTAVFGVLNGELLESSQLYSLASAAAHEAYNVAKVMGVEVPCEYSDELWSSVAHSTATNVSSMLRDVRLGRPTEIAFINGQVVRFGSQFGVPTPVNQALVTMVNSMKSNTSSSSSSSTLPTAHSSAVGVADGKRRVEAKCGEALNWVTSFIYGNDKNKKPCEEVAE
;
A
#
# COMPACT_ATOMS: atom_id res chain seq x y z
N MET A 1 -17.26 38.94 -28.39
CA MET A 1 -18.57 39.40 -27.91
C MET A 1 -19.53 38.22 -27.90
N SER A 2 -20.02 37.86 -26.70
CA SER A 2 -21.33 37.25 -26.38
C SER A 2 -21.81 36.00 -27.17
N SER A 3 -22.17 34.88 -26.53
CA SER A 3 -23.16 34.82 -25.46
C SER A 3 -23.14 33.49 -24.69
N LEU A 4 -23.40 33.60 -23.39
CA LEU A 4 -23.63 32.56 -22.38
C LEU A 4 -25.05 31.97 -22.46
N VAL A 5 -25.20 30.67 -22.17
CA VAL A 5 -26.43 30.06 -21.58
C VAL A 5 -25.99 28.93 -20.60
N PRO A 6 -26.62 28.75 -19.41
CA PRO A 6 -25.99 28.12 -18.26
C PRO A 6 -26.39 26.65 -17.96
N LEU A 7 -25.49 25.94 -17.26
CA LEU A 7 -25.69 24.64 -16.64
C LEU A 7 -26.79 24.69 -15.55
N HIS A 8 -27.93 24.06 -15.81
CA HIS A 8 -28.85 23.61 -14.77
C HIS A 8 -29.73 22.46 -15.29
N ARG A 9 -29.18 21.24 -15.40
CA ARG A 9 -29.98 20.03 -15.71
C ARG A 9 -29.35 18.68 -15.33
N ALA A 10 -28.50 18.63 -14.30
CA ALA A 10 -27.85 17.37 -13.86
C ALA A 10 -28.21 16.91 -12.43
N THR A 11 -29.07 17.61 -11.70
CA THR A 11 -29.41 17.28 -10.30
C THR A 11 -30.84 16.78 -10.08
N SER A 12 -31.70 16.76 -11.11
CA SER A 12 -33.11 16.34 -10.98
C SER A 12 -33.37 14.84 -11.25
N ALA A 13 -32.44 14.11 -11.88
CA ALA A 13 -32.64 12.71 -12.24
C ALA A 13 -32.32 11.72 -11.10
N CYS A 14 -31.46 12.10 -10.15
CA CYS A 14 -31.05 11.24 -9.03
C CYS A 14 -32.05 11.19 -7.86
N GLN A 15 -32.89 12.22 -7.69
CA GLN A 15 -33.88 12.26 -6.59
C GLN A 15 -35.21 11.53 -6.90
N GLN A 16 -35.53 11.27 -8.17
CA GLN A 16 -36.76 10.54 -8.53
C GLN A 16 -36.64 9.01 -8.35
N VAL A 17 -35.43 8.45 -8.42
CA VAL A 17 -35.21 7.00 -8.21
C VAL A 17 -35.30 6.64 -6.71
N LEU A 18 -34.79 7.49 -5.82
CA LEU A 18 -34.82 7.27 -4.36
C LEU A 18 -36.20 7.49 -3.72
N SER A 19 -37.08 8.31 -4.32
CA SER A 19 -38.40 8.61 -3.76
C SER A 19 -39.52 7.63 -4.18
N SER A 20 -39.31 6.84 -5.23
CA SER A 20 -40.25 5.78 -5.65
C SER A 20 -40.09 4.47 -4.84
N ALA A 21 -38.90 4.20 -4.32
CA ALA A 21 -38.61 3.01 -3.51
C ALA A 21 -39.12 3.12 -2.05
N LEU A 22 -39.44 4.34 -1.57
CA LEU A 22 -39.85 4.60 -0.19
C LEU A 22 -41.37 4.74 0.03
N ARG A 23 -42.21 4.61 -1.02
CA ARG A 23 -43.68 4.82 -0.90
C ARG A 23 -44.55 3.55 -0.96
N THR A 24 -43.99 2.35 -1.05
CA THR A 24 -44.76 1.10 -1.16
C THR A 24 -44.66 0.16 0.05
N SER A 25 -44.23 0.63 1.22
CA SER A 25 -44.26 -0.17 2.46
C SER A 25 -44.72 0.59 3.71
N ALA A 26 -45.69 1.48 3.55
CA ALA A 26 -46.41 2.07 4.68
C ALA A 26 -47.83 1.48 4.73
N THR A 27 -47.96 0.28 5.29
CA THR A 27 -49.18 -0.24 5.98
C THR A 27 -48.96 -1.69 6.41
N ARG A 28 -48.33 -1.88 7.58
CA ARG A 28 -48.66 -2.96 8.53
C ARG A 28 -47.86 -2.73 9.81
N SER A 29 -48.55 -2.13 10.79
CA SER A 29 -48.10 -2.10 12.18
C SER A 29 -48.04 -3.55 12.69
N ALA A 30 -46.84 -4.00 13.06
CA ALA A 30 -46.65 -5.20 13.87
C ALA A 30 -45.62 -4.86 14.94
N THR A 31 -46.10 -4.73 16.17
CA THR A 31 -45.33 -4.61 17.40
C THR A 31 -44.30 -5.74 17.50
N ILE A 32 -43.01 -5.39 17.44
CA ILE A 32 -41.91 -6.31 17.70
C ILE A 32 -41.62 -6.30 19.20
N ASN A 33 -41.99 -7.38 19.89
CA ASN A 33 -41.56 -7.67 21.25
C ASN A 33 -40.07 -8.05 21.24
N HIS A 34 -39.23 -7.27 21.94
CA HIS A 34 -37.85 -7.66 22.23
C HIS A 34 -37.82 -8.94 23.10
N ARG A 35 -37.18 -10.00 22.60
CA ARG A 35 -36.62 -11.08 23.43
C ARG A 35 -35.10 -11.06 23.31
N PRO A 36 -34.34 -11.25 24.41
CA PRO A 36 -32.89 -11.26 24.37
C PRO A 36 -32.39 -12.54 23.69
N ALA A 37 -31.48 -12.41 22.73
CA ALA A 37 -30.85 -13.54 22.07
C ALA A 37 -29.86 -14.24 23.02
N ARG A 38 -30.00 -15.56 23.15
CA ARG A 38 -29.08 -16.44 23.89
C ARG A 38 -27.75 -16.58 23.13
N MET A 39 -26.69 -16.69 23.92
CA MET A 39 -25.28 -16.87 23.56
C MET A 39 -24.98 -18.01 22.57
N PHE A 40 -23.97 -17.74 21.72
CA PHE A 40 -23.02 -18.62 21.05
C PHE A 40 -23.52 -19.97 20.51
N SER A 41 -23.58 -20.09 19.18
CA SER A 41 -23.40 -21.36 18.46
C SER A 41 -22.14 -21.24 17.60
N SER A 42 -21.23 -22.20 17.73
CA SER A 42 -19.94 -22.33 17.04
C SER A 42 -20.07 -22.69 15.54
N ALA A 43 -21.02 -22.10 14.82
CA ALA A 43 -21.14 -22.30 13.39
C ALA A 43 -20.16 -21.37 12.65
N SER A 44 -19.40 -21.93 11.71
CA SER A 44 -18.57 -21.14 10.79
C SER A 44 -19.45 -20.09 10.07
N PRO A 45 -19.06 -18.80 10.06
CA PRO A 45 -19.78 -17.77 9.30
C PRO A 45 -19.72 -17.99 7.78
N TYR A 46 -18.89 -18.93 7.33
CA TYR A 46 -18.71 -19.31 5.92
C TYR A 46 -19.52 -20.55 5.52
N GLY A 47 -20.50 -20.96 6.33
CA GLY A 47 -21.40 -22.07 6.02
C GLY A 47 -22.48 -21.69 5.00
N SER A 48 -22.80 -22.61 4.08
CA SER A 48 -23.85 -22.50 3.06
C SER A 48 -25.12 -21.81 3.61
N ALA A 49 -25.55 -20.74 2.95
CA ALA A 49 -26.74 -19.99 3.33
C ALA A 49 -27.97 -20.92 3.41
N LYS A 50 -28.45 -21.17 4.64
CA LYS A 50 -29.81 -21.69 4.82
C LYS A 50 -30.76 -20.52 4.61
N ALA A 51 -31.50 -20.56 3.51
CA ALA A 51 -32.49 -19.57 3.14
C ALA A 51 -33.43 -19.24 4.31
N SER A 52 -33.55 -17.95 4.65
CA SER A 52 -34.52 -17.48 5.63
C SER A 52 -35.92 -17.65 5.06
N SER A 53 -36.74 -18.47 5.70
CA SER A 53 -38.11 -18.75 5.29
C SER A 53 -39.02 -17.60 5.65
N HIS A 54 -39.23 -16.60 4.78
CA HIS A 54 -40.41 -15.70 4.79
C HIS A 54 -40.49 -14.95 3.44
N ASP A 55 -40.90 -15.63 2.37
CA ASP A 55 -41.83 -15.02 1.40
C ASP A 55 -42.41 -16.07 0.42
N LYS A 56 -43.62 -15.79 -0.06
CA LYS A 56 -44.55 -16.62 -0.88
C LYS A 56 -43.94 -17.82 -1.63
N LYS A 57 -44.62 -18.99 -1.54
CA LYS A 57 -44.39 -20.22 -2.35
C LYS A 57 -44.36 -19.92 -3.86
N MET A 58 -43.27 -19.38 -4.39
CA MET A 58 -42.90 -19.53 -5.80
C MET A 58 -42.51 -20.99 -5.98
N LYS A 59 -43.11 -21.67 -6.97
CA LYS A 59 -42.65 -23.00 -7.39
C LYS A 59 -41.15 -22.87 -7.68
N LEU A 60 -40.33 -23.59 -6.94
CA LEU A 60 -38.89 -23.64 -7.17
C LEU A 60 -38.64 -23.93 -8.66
N PRO A 61 -37.90 -23.06 -9.37
CA PRO A 61 -37.71 -23.24 -10.80
C PRO A 61 -36.95 -24.55 -11.05
N LYS A 62 -37.47 -25.40 -11.94
CA LYS A 62 -36.86 -26.69 -12.27
C LYS A 62 -35.50 -26.50 -12.95
N LYS A 63 -34.55 -27.40 -12.65
CA LYS A 63 -33.27 -27.55 -13.37
C LYS A 63 -33.47 -27.44 -14.87
N VAL A 64 -32.67 -26.59 -15.52
CA VAL A 64 -32.63 -26.43 -16.97
C VAL A 64 -32.04 -27.71 -17.58
N SER A 65 -32.89 -28.41 -18.32
CA SER A 65 -32.56 -29.64 -19.05
C SER A 65 -32.40 -29.36 -20.55
N LEU A 66 -31.81 -30.31 -21.28
CA LEU A 66 -31.71 -30.23 -22.75
C LEU A 66 -33.08 -30.06 -23.41
N THR A 67 -34.10 -30.74 -22.88
CA THR A 67 -35.49 -30.60 -23.37
C THR A 67 -36.01 -29.17 -23.19
N GLN A 68 -35.67 -28.51 -22.09
CA GLN A 68 -36.05 -27.10 -21.88
C GLN A 68 -35.26 -26.17 -22.80
N LEU A 69 -33.97 -26.39 -23.03
CA LEU A 69 -33.17 -25.58 -23.96
C LEU A 69 -33.74 -25.63 -25.39
N ASN A 70 -34.04 -26.83 -25.88
CA ASN A 70 -34.69 -27.01 -27.19
C ASN A 70 -36.07 -26.35 -27.24
N LYS A 71 -36.83 -26.39 -26.14
CA LYS A 71 -38.10 -25.66 -26.03
C LYS A 71 -37.89 -24.15 -26.11
N PHE A 72 -36.90 -23.60 -25.42
CA PHE A 72 -36.60 -22.17 -25.44
C PHE A 72 -36.23 -21.69 -26.84
N HIS A 73 -35.35 -22.44 -27.51
CA HIS A 73 -34.96 -22.17 -28.90
C HIS A 73 -36.17 -22.16 -29.84
N ARG A 74 -36.99 -23.22 -29.85
CA ARG A 74 -38.20 -23.32 -30.70
C ARG A 74 -39.23 -22.23 -30.42
N GLN A 75 -39.27 -21.72 -29.19
CA GLN A 75 -40.19 -20.64 -28.78
C GLN A 75 -39.60 -19.24 -29.02
N GLY A 76 -38.35 -19.13 -29.49
CA GLY A 76 -37.65 -17.85 -29.62
C GLY A 76 -37.34 -17.17 -28.28
N ARG A 77 -37.43 -17.89 -27.15
CA ARG A 77 -37.04 -17.34 -25.84
C ARG A 77 -35.52 -17.30 -25.76
N LYS A 78 -34.96 -16.09 -25.64
CA LYS A 78 -33.50 -15.92 -25.51
C LYS A 78 -32.96 -16.66 -24.27
N ILE A 79 -31.90 -17.42 -24.49
CA ILE A 79 -31.18 -18.19 -23.45
C ILE A 79 -30.10 -17.30 -22.84
N THR A 80 -30.05 -17.23 -21.51
CA THR A 80 -29.01 -16.47 -20.79
C THR A 80 -27.89 -17.40 -20.34
N MET A 81 -26.66 -17.08 -20.75
CA MET A 81 -25.45 -17.74 -20.27
C MET A 81 -24.49 -16.71 -19.69
N MET A 82 -23.78 -17.07 -18.63
CA MET A 82 -22.61 -16.32 -18.18
C MET A 82 -21.57 -17.28 -17.63
N THR A 83 -20.32 -16.82 -17.57
CA THR A 83 -19.30 -17.62 -16.90
C THR A 83 -19.46 -17.58 -15.38
N ALA A 84 -18.98 -18.62 -14.69
CA ALA A 84 -18.85 -18.65 -13.25
C ALA A 84 -17.67 -19.56 -12.87
N TYR A 85 -16.95 -19.21 -11.79
CA TYR A 85 -15.72 -19.91 -11.40
C TYR A 85 -15.67 -20.27 -9.91
N ASP A 86 -16.65 -19.82 -9.13
CA ASP A 86 -16.72 -20.01 -7.69
C ASP A 86 -18.17 -20.19 -7.22
N ALA A 87 -18.32 -20.63 -5.98
CA ALA A 87 -19.62 -20.95 -5.39
C ALA A 87 -20.52 -19.70 -5.19
N MET A 88 -19.93 -18.55 -4.84
CA MET A 88 -20.69 -17.34 -4.53
C MET A 88 -21.29 -16.74 -5.80
N THR A 89 -20.48 -16.62 -6.85
CA THR A 89 -20.93 -16.15 -8.16
C THR A 89 -22.02 -17.07 -8.73
N ALA A 90 -21.84 -18.39 -8.60
CA ALA A 90 -22.82 -19.37 -9.06
C ALA A 90 -24.18 -19.25 -8.33
N GLY A 91 -24.15 -19.07 -7.00
CA GLY A 91 -25.35 -18.89 -6.18
C GLY A 91 -26.13 -17.63 -6.58
N ILE A 92 -25.43 -16.49 -6.74
CA ILE A 92 -26.04 -15.23 -7.20
C ILE A 92 -26.64 -15.40 -8.59
N ALA A 93 -25.93 -16.05 -9.51
CA ALA A 93 -26.44 -16.29 -10.86
C ALA A 93 -27.70 -17.18 -10.87
N GLU A 94 -27.78 -18.18 -9.99
CA GLU A 94 -28.98 -19.00 -9.79
C GLU A 94 -30.17 -18.16 -9.31
N GLU A 95 -29.95 -17.31 -8.31
CA GLU A 95 -30.97 -16.39 -7.76
C GLU A 95 -31.48 -15.40 -8.81
N CYS A 96 -30.58 -14.88 -9.66
CA CYS A 96 -30.93 -13.99 -10.76
C CYS A 96 -31.58 -14.69 -11.96
N GLY A 97 -31.67 -16.02 -11.96
CA GLY A 97 -32.37 -16.76 -13.01
C GLY A 97 -31.55 -16.99 -14.28
N VAL A 98 -30.21 -17.00 -14.22
CA VAL A 98 -29.35 -17.39 -15.35
C VAL A 98 -29.64 -18.83 -15.78
N ASP A 99 -29.86 -19.08 -17.07
CA ASP A 99 -30.23 -20.41 -17.56
C ASP A 99 -29.03 -21.38 -17.59
N LEU A 100 -27.85 -20.88 -17.97
CA LEU A 100 -26.64 -21.66 -18.22
C LEU A 100 -25.41 -21.03 -17.54
N LEU A 101 -24.60 -21.84 -16.86
CA LEU A 101 -23.31 -21.42 -16.30
C LEU A 101 -22.17 -22.09 -17.05
N LEU A 102 -21.24 -21.29 -17.55
CA LEU A 102 -20.02 -21.76 -18.22
C LEU A 102 -18.82 -21.65 -17.29
N VAL A 103 -18.22 -22.78 -16.93
CA VAL A 103 -16.91 -22.81 -16.30
C VAL A 103 -15.88 -22.77 -17.43
N GLY A 104 -15.65 -21.56 -17.93
CA GLY A 104 -14.82 -21.29 -19.11
C GLY A 104 -13.32 -21.25 -18.82
N ASP A 105 -12.49 -21.63 -19.78
CA ASP A 105 -11.03 -21.53 -19.68
C ASP A 105 -10.52 -20.07 -19.56
N SER A 106 -11.36 -19.10 -19.89
CA SER A 106 -11.23 -17.67 -19.51
C SER A 106 -10.88 -17.44 -18.03
N VAL A 107 -11.17 -18.39 -17.14
CA VAL A 107 -10.69 -18.39 -15.74
C VAL A 107 -9.16 -18.21 -15.63
N SER A 108 -8.42 -18.72 -16.62
CA SER A 108 -6.98 -18.54 -16.79
C SER A 108 -6.59 -17.06 -16.71
N ASN A 109 -7.32 -16.20 -17.43
CA ASN A 109 -7.05 -14.77 -17.47
C ASN A 109 -7.64 -14.04 -16.26
N VAL A 110 -8.94 -14.21 -16.01
CA VAL A 110 -9.67 -13.32 -15.09
C VAL A 110 -9.54 -13.71 -13.62
N VAL A 111 -9.18 -14.96 -13.32
CA VAL A 111 -8.96 -15.44 -11.94
C VAL A 111 -7.48 -15.72 -11.67
N HIS A 112 -6.80 -16.41 -12.59
CA HIS A 112 -5.40 -16.81 -12.39
C HIS A 112 -4.38 -15.79 -12.91
N GLY A 113 -4.81 -14.77 -13.68
CA GLY A 113 -3.94 -13.70 -14.13
C GLY A 113 -2.96 -14.09 -15.26
N PHE A 114 -3.17 -15.21 -15.94
CA PHE A 114 -2.38 -15.58 -17.11
C PHE A 114 -2.70 -14.66 -18.32
N ASP A 115 -1.74 -14.52 -19.24
CA ASP A 115 -1.90 -13.71 -20.45
C ASP A 115 -2.77 -14.38 -21.54
N SER A 116 -3.02 -15.68 -21.43
CA SER A 116 -3.86 -16.44 -22.36
C SER A 116 -4.59 -17.59 -21.65
N THR A 117 -5.48 -18.28 -22.37
CA THR A 117 -6.20 -19.45 -21.84
C THR A 117 -5.39 -20.76 -21.90
N VAL A 118 -4.24 -20.76 -22.59
CA VAL A 118 -3.40 -21.95 -22.80
C VAL A 118 -2.84 -22.57 -21.50
N PRO A 119 -2.40 -21.80 -20.48
CA PRO A 119 -1.74 -22.38 -19.30
C PRO A 119 -2.65 -23.12 -18.33
N ILE A 120 -3.98 -22.96 -18.40
CA ILE A 120 -4.89 -23.53 -17.40
C ILE A 120 -4.97 -25.07 -17.55
N SER A 121 -4.82 -25.78 -16.43
CA SER A 121 -4.82 -27.25 -16.44
C SER A 121 -6.24 -27.83 -16.33
N MET A 122 -6.40 -29.09 -16.75
CA MET A 122 -7.64 -29.85 -16.52
C MET A 122 -8.05 -29.89 -15.04
N ASP A 123 -7.09 -30.09 -14.13
CA ASP A 123 -7.39 -30.23 -12.71
C ASP A 123 -7.87 -28.90 -12.11
N ALA A 124 -7.31 -27.77 -12.55
CA ALA A 124 -7.81 -26.45 -12.17
C ALA A 124 -9.25 -26.23 -12.66
N MET A 125 -9.55 -26.61 -13.91
CA MET A 125 -10.91 -26.50 -14.44
C MET A 125 -11.92 -27.37 -13.68
N ILE A 126 -11.54 -28.60 -13.32
CA ILE A 126 -12.36 -29.49 -12.50
C ILE A 126 -12.63 -28.86 -11.13
N LEU A 127 -11.61 -28.29 -10.48
CA LEU A 127 -11.76 -27.63 -9.18
C LEU A 127 -12.76 -26.46 -9.22
N HIS A 128 -12.66 -25.60 -10.24
CA HIS A 128 -13.62 -24.50 -10.44
C HIS A 128 -15.03 -25.03 -10.72
N THR A 129 -15.16 -26.10 -11.51
CA THR A 129 -16.46 -26.72 -11.80
C THR A 129 -17.11 -27.25 -10.53
N GLN A 130 -16.35 -27.92 -9.67
CA GLN A 130 -16.84 -28.38 -8.38
C GLN A 130 -17.27 -27.21 -7.47
N ALA A 131 -16.51 -26.11 -7.47
CA ALA A 131 -16.86 -24.92 -6.70
C ALA A 131 -18.19 -24.31 -7.16
N VAL A 132 -18.37 -24.14 -8.47
CA VAL A 132 -19.64 -23.67 -9.06
C VAL A 132 -20.79 -24.61 -8.71
N ARG A 133 -20.62 -25.93 -8.85
CA ARG A 133 -21.66 -26.90 -8.49
C ARG A 133 -22.07 -26.78 -7.03
N ARG A 134 -21.11 -26.62 -6.11
CA ARG A 134 -21.38 -26.46 -4.67
C ARG A 134 -22.11 -25.16 -4.33
N GLY A 135 -22.00 -24.13 -5.18
CA GLY A 135 -22.70 -22.86 -5.01
C GLY A 135 -24.19 -22.90 -5.34
N LEU A 136 -24.64 -23.89 -6.12
CA LEU A 136 -26.05 -24.01 -6.52
C LEU A 136 -26.87 -24.70 -5.45
N VAL A 137 -27.91 -24.02 -4.96
CA VAL A 137 -28.82 -24.54 -3.93
C VAL A 137 -29.97 -25.32 -4.56
N ASN A 138 -30.52 -24.80 -5.66
CA ASN A 138 -31.66 -25.41 -6.37
C ASN A 138 -31.23 -26.25 -7.58
N HIS A 139 -29.94 -26.22 -7.90
CA HIS A 139 -29.37 -26.84 -9.09
C HIS A 139 -30.11 -26.45 -10.38
N ARG A 140 -30.58 -25.20 -10.46
CA ARG A 140 -31.38 -24.69 -11.57
C ARG A 140 -30.57 -24.57 -12.85
N PRO A 141 -29.47 -23.79 -12.92
CA PRO A 141 -28.73 -23.65 -14.17
C PRO A 141 -28.05 -24.96 -14.56
N MET A 142 -27.94 -25.19 -15.86
CA MET A 142 -27.09 -26.25 -16.39
C MET A 142 -25.63 -25.78 -16.39
N ILE A 143 -24.72 -26.61 -15.91
CA ILE A 143 -23.28 -26.31 -15.84
C ILE A 143 -22.57 -26.90 -17.05
N ILE A 144 -21.78 -26.06 -17.71
CA ILE A 144 -20.94 -26.40 -18.86
C ILE A 144 -19.48 -26.32 -18.42
N GLY A 145 -18.75 -27.44 -18.49
CA GLY A 145 -17.30 -27.46 -18.25
C GLY A 145 -16.54 -27.25 -19.56
N ASP A 146 -15.68 -26.25 -19.64
CA ASP A 146 -14.91 -25.99 -20.84
C ASP A 146 -13.65 -26.84 -20.90
N MET A 147 -13.45 -27.58 -21.98
CA MET A 147 -12.26 -28.40 -22.17
C MET A 147 -11.07 -27.47 -22.46
N PRO A 148 -10.06 -27.37 -21.58
CA PRO A 148 -8.91 -26.48 -21.77
C PRO A 148 -7.99 -27.00 -22.88
N PHE A 149 -7.16 -26.11 -23.40
CA PHE A 149 -6.15 -26.46 -24.40
C PHE A 149 -5.30 -27.66 -23.96
N GLY A 150 -4.98 -28.56 -24.90
CA GLY A 150 -4.20 -29.76 -24.63
C GLY A 150 -4.98 -30.91 -23.97
N SER A 151 -6.22 -30.71 -23.53
CA SER A 151 -7.03 -31.77 -22.90
C SER A 151 -7.71 -32.73 -23.89
N PHE A 152 -7.61 -32.46 -25.19
CA PHE A 152 -8.21 -33.26 -26.25
C PHE A 152 -7.30 -33.36 -27.49
N LEU A 153 -5.99 -33.54 -27.29
CA LEU A 153 -5.02 -33.71 -28.38
C LEU A 153 -5.27 -34.99 -29.20
N THR A 154 -5.84 -36.00 -28.56
CA THR A 154 -6.33 -37.24 -29.21
C THR A 154 -7.82 -37.42 -28.93
N TYR A 155 -8.46 -38.29 -29.71
CA TYR A 155 -9.86 -38.65 -29.47
C TYR A 155 -10.06 -39.28 -28.09
N GLU A 156 -9.13 -40.15 -27.69
CA GLU A 156 -9.13 -40.83 -26.41
C GLU A 156 -8.97 -39.83 -25.26
N ASP A 157 -8.07 -38.86 -25.39
CA ASP A 157 -7.89 -37.80 -24.39
C ASP A 157 -9.17 -36.98 -24.24
N GLY A 158 -9.79 -36.57 -25.35
CA GLY A 158 -11.01 -35.77 -25.31
C GLY A 158 -12.19 -36.50 -24.66
N VAL A 159 -12.39 -37.78 -24.99
CA VAL A 159 -13.43 -38.60 -24.34
C VAL A 159 -13.12 -38.81 -22.86
N LYS A 160 -11.86 -39.14 -22.52
CA LYS A 160 -11.43 -39.36 -21.13
C LYS A 160 -11.62 -38.10 -20.29
N ASN A 161 -11.12 -36.96 -20.74
CA ASN A 161 -11.20 -35.69 -20.01
C ASN A 161 -12.62 -35.14 -19.97
N GLY A 162 -13.43 -35.36 -21.01
CA GLY A 162 -14.87 -35.07 -20.98
C GLY A 162 -15.57 -35.88 -19.88
N ALA A 163 -15.29 -37.18 -19.77
CA ALA A 163 -15.82 -38.01 -18.69
C ALA A 163 -15.35 -37.54 -17.30
N ARG A 164 -14.11 -37.05 -17.17
CA ARG A 164 -13.61 -36.44 -15.94
C ARG A 164 -14.40 -35.18 -15.55
N PHE A 165 -14.71 -34.28 -16.49
CA PHE A 165 -15.54 -33.10 -16.18
C PHE A 165 -16.91 -33.45 -15.62
N ILE A 166 -17.57 -34.46 -16.20
CA ILE A 166 -18.88 -34.91 -15.72
C ILE A 166 -18.73 -35.59 -14.36
N LYS A 167 -17.79 -36.53 -14.22
CA LYS A 167 -17.66 -37.36 -13.00
C LYS A 167 -17.01 -36.64 -11.83
N GLU A 168 -15.87 -35.99 -12.06
CA GLU A 168 -15.07 -35.32 -11.04
C GLU A 168 -15.54 -33.86 -10.86
N GLY A 169 -15.81 -33.16 -11.95
CA GLY A 169 -16.26 -31.76 -11.94
C GLY A 169 -17.73 -31.60 -11.57
N ASN A 170 -18.57 -32.62 -11.82
CA ASN A 170 -20.02 -32.57 -11.71
C ASN A 170 -20.64 -31.49 -12.64
N ALA A 171 -20.01 -31.28 -13.80
CA ALA A 171 -20.61 -30.58 -14.93
C ALA A 171 -21.75 -31.41 -15.53
N ASP A 172 -22.72 -30.74 -16.16
CA ASP A 172 -23.81 -31.43 -16.86
C ASP A 172 -23.41 -31.80 -18.29
N ILE A 173 -22.65 -30.92 -18.95
CA ILE A 173 -22.16 -31.05 -20.32
C ILE A 173 -20.79 -30.37 -20.46
N VAL A 174 -20.11 -30.55 -21.59
CA VAL A 174 -18.80 -29.93 -21.86
C VAL A 174 -18.81 -29.03 -23.08
N LYS A 175 -17.92 -28.03 -23.13
CA LYS A 175 -17.65 -27.19 -24.31
C LYS A 175 -16.32 -27.58 -24.95
N LEU A 176 -16.30 -27.59 -26.29
CA LEU A 176 -15.11 -27.85 -27.10
C LEU A 176 -14.91 -26.75 -28.14
N GLU A 177 -13.70 -26.19 -28.20
CA GLU A 177 -13.30 -25.32 -29.30
C GLU A 177 -13.05 -26.13 -30.56
N CYS A 178 -13.71 -25.72 -31.64
CA CYS A 178 -13.70 -26.40 -32.93
C CYS A 178 -13.14 -25.42 -33.96
N PRO A 179 -11.80 -25.26 -34.05
CA PRO A 179 -11.20 -24.35 -35.02
C PRO A 179 -11.44 -24.88 -36.45
N GLY A 180 -11.80 -23.99 -37.38
CA GLY A 180 -12.09 -24.38 -38.77
C GLY A 180 -10.93 -25.08 -39.50
N SER A 181 -9.68 -24.87 -39.05
CA SER A 181 -8.49 -25.57 -39.56
C SER A 181 -8.42 -27.04 -39.17
N SER A 182 -9.26 -27.49 -38.24
CA SER A 182 -9.27 -28.86 -37.70
C SER A 182 -10.66 -29.48 -37.74
N GLN A 183 -11.46 -29.09 -38.74
CA GLN A 183 -12.86 -29.48 -38.90
C GLN A 183 -13.08 -30.99 -38.81
N GLU A 184 -12.32 -31.81 -39.54
CA GLU A 184 -12.48 -33.27 -39.51
C GLU A 184 -12.25 -33.85 -38.11
N PHE A 185 -11.19 -33.40 -37.43
CA PHE A 185 -10.84 -33.83 -36.09
C PHE A 185 -11.93 -33.42 -35.07
N SER A 186 -12.37 -32.15 -35.10
CA SER A 186 -13.41 -31.66 -34.21
C SER A 186 -14.73 -32.42 -34.40
N THR A 187 -15.15 -32.63 -35.65
CA THR A 187 -16.40 -33.36 -35.97
C THR A 187 -16.33 -34.81 -35.49
N GLU A 188 -15.22 -35.52 -35.68
CA GLU A 188 -15.06 -36.89 -35.20
C GLU A 188 -14.98 -36.97 -33.67
N LEU A 189 -14.28 -36.03 -33.02
CA LEU A 189 -14.22 -35.97 -31.56
C LEU A 189 -15.62 -35.78 -30.95
N VAL A 190 -16.40 -34.82 -31.47
CA VAL A 190 -17.79 -34.59 -31.05
C VAL A 190 -18.63 -35.86 -31.19
N ARG A 191 -18.49 -36.56 -32.33
CA ARG A 191 -19.21 -37.82 -32.58
C ARG A 191 -18.88 -38.88 -31.53
N ARG A 192 -17.59 -39.06 -31.21
CA ARG A 192 -17.13 -40.04 -30.21
C ARG A 192 -17.57 -39.68 -28.80
N MET A 193 -17.48 -38.40 -28.42
CA MET A 193 -17.93 -37.93 -27.10
C MET A 193 -19.44 -38.10 -26.93
N THR A 194 -20.21 -37.75 -27.96
CA THR A 194 -21.66 -37.95 -27.97
C THR A 194 -22.02 -39.43 -27.89
N ALA A 195 -21.34 -40.29 -28.65
CA ALA A 195 -21.53 -41.75 -28.59
C ALA A 195 -21.19 -42.34 -27.21
N ALA A 196 -20.27 -41.71 -26.47
CA ALA A 196 -19.93 -42.04 -25.08
C ALA A 196 -20.92 -41.46 -24.05
N GLY A 197 -21.98 -40.78 -24.49
CA GLY A 197 -23.00 -40.18 -23.62
C GLY A 197 -22.61 -38.82 -23.01
N ILE A 198 -21.56 -38.18 -23.52
CA ILE A 198 -21.11 -36.85 -23.08
C ILE A 198 -21.79 -35.80 -23.96
N GLY A 199 -22.60 -34.92 -23.37
CA GLY A 199 -23.20 -33.80 -24.10
C GLY A 199 -22.15 -32.75 -24.45
N VAL A 200 -22.11 -32.32 -25.71
CA VAL A 200 -21.10 -31.39 -26.22
C VAL A 200 -21.71 -30.08 -26.75
N VAL A 201 -21.17 -28.97 -26.28
CA VAL A 201 -21.34 -27.63 -26.84
C VAL A 201 -20.18 -27.38 -27.80
N GLY A 202 -20.46 -27.25 -29.09
CA GLY A 202 -19.45 -26.83 -30.06
C GLY A 202 -19.16 -25.35 -29.95
N HIS A 203 -17.93 -24.93 -30.17
CA HIS A 203 -17.53 -23.51 -30.22
C HIS A 203 -16.80 -23.23 -31.53
N ILE A 204 -17.41 -22.41 -32.40
CA ILE A 204 -16.85 -21.99 -33.69
C ILE A 204 -16.83 -20.47 -33.82
N GLY A 205 -16.11 -19.96 -34.83
CA GLY A 205 -15.78 -18.54 -34.93
C GLY A 205 -14.36 -18.32 -34.42
N LEU A 206 -14.15 -17.28 -33.62
CA LEU A 206 -12.89 -17.09 -32.91
C LEU A 206 -12.79 -18.13 -31.78
N THR A 207 -11.78 -18.98 -31.84
CA THR A 207 -11.49 -19.97 -30.79
C THR A 207 -10.19 -19.58 -30.08
N PRO A 208 -10.25 -18.91 -28.90
CA PRO A 208 -9.09 -18.41 -28.16
C PRO A 208 -7.93 -19.39 -27.97
N GLN A 209 -8.19 -20.69 -27.81
CA GLN A 209 -7.14 -21.70 -27.65
C GLN A 209 -6.26 -21.82 -28.91
N SER A 210 -6.79 -21.45 -30.07
CA SER A 210 -6.10 -21.44 -31.36
C SER A 210 -5.72 -20.03 -31.84
N HIS A 211 -5.75 -19.01 -30.98
CA HIS A 211 -5.50 -17.62 -31.38
C HIS A 211 -4.16 -17.44 -32.10
N VAL A 212 -3.09 -18.17 -31.73
CA VAL A 212 -1.79 -18.11 -32.42
C VAL A 212 -1.92 -18.57 -33.87
N GLN A 213 -2.57 -19.71 -34.11
CA GLN A 213 -2.81 -20.23 -35.46
C GLN A 213 -3.72 -19.29 -36.28
N MET A 214 -4.63 -18.60 -35.61
CA MET A 214 -5.53 -17.60 -36.22
C MET A 214 -4.90 -16.21 -36.42
N GLY A 215 -3.67 -15.98 -35.96
CA GLY A 215 -2.99 -14.69 -36.05
C GLY A 215 -3.55 -13.61 -35.11
N GLY A 216 -4.05 -14.04 -33.94
CA GLY A 216 -4.60 -13.22 -32.86
C GLY A 216 -6.14 -13.24 -32.76
N TYR A 217 -6.68 -12.42 -31.87
CA TYR A 217 -8.13 -12.29 -31.64
C TYR A 217 -8.81 -11.49 -32.74
N ARG A 218 -9.19 -12.16 -33.84
CA ARG A 218 -9.78 -11.53 -35.03
C ARG A 218 -11.20 -12.02 -35.28
N ILE A 219 -12.03 -11.13 -35.81
CA ILE A 219 -13.39 -11.44 -36.30
C ILE A 219 -13.30 -12.48 -37.43
N GLN A 220 -14.11 -13.54 -37.34
CA GLN A 220 -14.15 -14.65 -38.30
C GLN A 220 -15.36 -14.56 -39.23
N GLY A 221 -15.30 -15.18 -40.41
CA GLY A 221 -16.43 -15.21 -41.35
C GLY A 221 -16.72 -13.90 -42.10
N LYS A 222 -15.72 -13.03 -42.27
CA LYS A 222 -15.89 -11.74 -43.01
C LYS A 222 -16.12 -11.91 -44.51
N ALA A 223 -15.53 -12.93 -45.12
CA ALA A 223 -15.68 -13.21 -46.55
C ALA A 223 -16.82 -14.21 -46.77
N ALA A 224 -17.58 -14.06 -47.86
CA ALA A 224 -18.72 -14.93 -48.16
C ALA A 224 -18.34 -16.43 -48.21
N SER A 225 -17.18 -16.76 -48.78
CA SER A 225 -16.66 -18.14 -48.80
C SER A 225 -16.38 -18.69 -47.39
N ALA A 226 -15.77 -17.87 -46.52
CA ALA A 226 -15.50 -18.24 -45.13
C ALA A 226 -16.80 -18.38 -44.31
N ALA A 227 -17.78 -17.50 -44.54
CA ALA A 227 -19.10 -17.59 -43.91
C ALA A 227 -19.86 -18.85 -44.35
N ALA A 228 -19.85 -19.17 -45.66
CA ALA A 228 -20.47 -20.39 -46.18
C ALA A 228 -19.83 -21.64 -45.58
N HIS A 229 -18.49 -21.68 -45.50
CA HIS A 229 -17.76 -22.78 -44.87
C HIS A 229 -18.13 -22.94 -43.39
N MET A 230 -18.25 -21.83 -42.64
CA MET A 230 -18.65 -21.84 -41.24
C MET A 230 -20.07 -22.42 -41.04
N ILE A 231 -21.02 -22.09 -41.91
CA ILE A 231 -22.38 -22.64 -41.85
C ILE A 231 -22.37 -24.15 -42.07
N GLU A 232 -21.64 -24.64 -43.07
CA GLU A 232 -21.53 -26.08 -43.33
C GLU A 232 -20.84 -26.80 -42.17
N PHE A 233 -19.75 -26.24 -41.64
CA PHE A 233 -19.08 -26.81 -40.48
C PHE A 233 -20.00 -26.87 -39.24
N ALA A 234 -20.81 -25.84 -39.00
CA ALA A 234 -21.78 -25.84 -37.93
C ALA A 234 -22.80 -26.98 -38.07
N LYS A 235 -23.29 -27.25 -39.29
CA LYS A 235 -24.20 -28.37 -39.59
C LYS A 235 -23.52 -29.73 -39.38
N GLU A 236 -22.24 -29.85 -39.74
CA GLU A 236 -21.49 -31.08 -39.51
C GLU A 236 -21.33 -31.38 -38.02
N LEU A 237 -21.02 -30.37 -37.21
CA LEU A 237 -20.93 -30.49 -35.76
C LEU A 237 -22.29 -30.84 -35.12
N GLU A 238 -23.39 -30.23 -35.58
CA GLU A 238 -24.75 -30.63 -35.17
C GLU A 238 -25.03 -32.10 -35.52
N LYS A 239 -24.74 -32.51 -36.76
CA LYS A 239 -24.91 -33.90 -37.21
C LYS A 239 -24.04 -34.89 -36.43
N ALA A 240 -22.86 -34.46 -35.97
CA ALA A 240 -21.99 -35.25 -35.12
C ALA A 240 -22.53 -35.41 -33.69
N GLY A 241 -23.43 -34.52 -33.24
CA GLY A 241 -24.09 -34.63 -31.94
C GLY A 241 -23.97 -33.41 -31.04
N CYS A 242 -23.44 -32.28 -31.52
CA CYS A 242 -23.45 -31.04 -30.75
C CYS A 242 -24.89 -30.67 -30.37
N ILE A 243 -25.13 -30.44 -29.08
CA ILE A 243 -26.45 -30.12 -28.51
C ILE A 243 -26.71 -28.61 -28.44
N MET A 244 -25.67 -27.80 -28.65
CA MET A 244 -25.67 -26.34 -28.66
C MET A 244 -24.39 -25.85 -29.33
N MET A 245 -24.41 -24.64 -29.90
CA MET A 245 -23.25 -24.02 -30.54
C MET A 245 -22.96 -22.65 -29.93
N VAL A 246 -21.70 -22.36 -29.59
CA VAL A 246 -21.21 -21.01 -29.32
C VAL A 246 -20.64 -20.41 -30.60
N LEU A 247 -20.99 -19.16 -30.88
CA LEU A 247 -20.48 -18.37 -32.00
C LEU A 247 -19.76 -17.14 -31.44
N GLU A 248 -18.44 -17.09 -31.56
CA GLU A 248 -17.62 -15.99 -31.04
C GLU A 248 -17.03 -15.10 -32.13
N CYS A 249 -17.22 -13.78 -31.99
CA CYS A 249 -16.70 -12.76 -32.89
C CYS A 249 -17.02 -13.04 -34.38
N VAL A 250 -18.27 -13.37 -34.68
CA VAL A 250 -18.79 -13.61 -36.03
C VAL A 250 -19.71 -12.44 -36.44
N PRO A 251 -19.69 -11.94 -37.70
CA PRO A 251 -20.66 -10.94 -38.16
C PRO A 251 -22.11 -11.36 -37.86
N GLY A 252 -22.93 -10.42 -37.42
CA GLY A 252 -24.29 -10.72 -36.94
C GLY A 252 -25.17 -11.39 -38.00
N GLU A 253 -25.02 -11.00 -39.27
CA GLU A 253 -25.73 -11.59 -40.40
C GLU A 253 -25.34 -13.06 -40.60
N VAL A 254 -24.06 -13.40 -40.42
CA VAL A 254 -23.56 -14.78 -40.53
C VAL A 254 -24.04 -15.59 -39.34
N ALA A 255 -23.97 -15.05 -38.12
CA ALA A 255 -24.47 -15.72 -36.92
C ALA A 255 -25.99 -15.99 -36.97
N ARG A 256 -26.77 -15.08 -37.57
CA ARG A 256 -28.19 -15.29 -37.87
C ARG A 256 -28.39 -16.46 -38.83
N LEU A 257 -27.66 -16.49 -39.95
CA LEU A 257 -27.78 -17.58 -40.93
C LEU A 257 -27.36 -18.94 -40.35
N VAL A 258 -26.33 -18.99 -39.50
CA VAL A 258 -25.97 -20.20 -38.75
C VAL A 258 -27.12 -20.60 -37.83
N THR A 259 -27.72 -19.65 -37.11
CA THR A 259 -28.83 -19.92 -36.19
C THR A 259 -30.08 -20.44 -36.90
N GLU A 260 -30.39 -19.92 -38.10
CA GLU A 260 -31.50 -20.38 -38.94
C GLU A 260 -31.24 -21.76 -39.56
N ALA A 261 -29.97 -22.11 -39.80
CA ALA A 261 -29.57 -23.37 -40.41
C ALA A 261 -29.54 -24.56 -39.44
N LEU A 262 -29.43 -24.31 -38.13
CA LEU A 262 -29.34 -25.34 -37.09
C LEU A 262 -30.69 -25.55 -36.39
N THR A 263 -30.91 -26.76 -35.89
CA THR A 263 -32.06 -27.10 -35.03
C THR A 263 -31.74 -26.99 -33.54
N VAL A 264 -30.46 -26.99 -33.19
CA VAL A 264 -29.93 -26.77 -31.84
C VAL A 264 -29.71 -25.28 -31.55
N PRO A 265 -29.81 -24.85 -30.28
CA PRO A 265 -29.60 -23.45 -29.92
C PRO A 265 -28.17 -22.97 -30.24
N THR A 266 -28.08 -21.70 -30.65
CA THR A 266 -26.83 -20.95 -30.80
C THR A 266 -26.67 -19.89 -29.71
N ILE A 267 -25.46 -19.71 -29.19
CA ILE A 267 -25.13 -18.73 -28.15
C ILE A 267 -24.07 -17.79 -28.70
N GLY A 268 -24.39 -16.50 -28.77
CA GLY A 268 -23.51 -15.48 -29.30
C GLY A 268 -22.62 -14.86 -28.23
N ILE A 269 -21.39 -14.52 -28.60
CA ILE A 269 -20.54 -13.57 -27.88
C ILE A 269 -19.82 -12.71 -28.91
N GLY A 270 -20.18 -11.42 -28.97
CA GLY A 270 -19.74 -10.55 -30.05
C GLY A 270 -20.28 -10.94 -31.44
N SER A 271 -21.43 -11.65 -31.49
CA SER A 271 -21.99 -12.24 -32.72
C SER A 271 -23.41 -11.76 -33.06
N GLY A 272 -23.76 -10.54 -32.64
CA GLY A 272 -25.07 -9.95 -32.88
C GLY A 272 -26.20 -10.57 -32.03
N PRO A 273 -27.42 -10.00 -32.11
CA PRO A 273 -28.55 -10.39 -31.25
C PRO A 273 -29.37 -11.59 -31.76
N ASP A 274 -29.13 -12.04 -33.00
CA ASP A 274 -29.99 -13.00 -33.70
C ASP A 274 -29.67 -14.48 -33.37
N THR A 275 -28.68 -14.74 -32.53
CA THR A 275 -28.45 -16.06 -31.92
C THR A 275 -29.57 -16.43 -30.94
N SER A 276 -29.69 -17.72 -30.60
CA SER A 276 -30.71 -18.21 -29.65
C SER A 276 -30.50 -17.72 -28.22
N GLY A 277 -29.29 -17.32 -27.88
CA GLY A 277 -28.92 -16.76 -26.58
C GLY A 277 -27.61 -16.01 -26.63
N GLN A 278 -27.15 -15.54 -25.48
CA GLN A 278 -25.91 -14.75 -25.34
C GLN A 278 -25.08 -15.25 -24.16
N VAL A 279 -23.76 -15.13 -24.28
CA VAL A 279 -22.79 -15.38 -23.19
C VAL A 279 -21.85 -14.20 -23.01
N LEU A 280 -21.49 -13.91 -21.75
CA LEU A 280 -20.41 -13.00 -21.38
C LEU A 280 -19.58 -13.58 -20.25
N VAL A 281 -18.31 -13.20 -20.21
CA VAL A 281 -17.44 -13.44 -19.05
C VAL A 281 -17.96 -12.58 -17.89
N VAL A 282 -18.20 -13.18 -16.72
CA VAL A 282 -18.81 -12.49 -15.57
C VAL A 282 -18.01 -11.27 -15.11
N HIS A 283 -16.68 -11.32 -15.23
CA HIS A 283 -15.80 -10.20 -14.89
C HIS A 283 -15.97 -9.01 -15.84
N ASP A 284 -16.20 -9.26 -17.14
CA ASP A 284 -16.50 -8.20 -18.10
C ASP A 284 -17.92 -7.68 -17.91
N LEU A 285 -18.88 -8.58 -17.69
CA LEU A 285 -20.29 -8.25 -17.45
C LEU A 285 -20.44 -7.32 -16.22
N LEU A 286 -19.71 -7.60 -15.15
CA LEU A 286 -19.74 -6.84 -13.89
C LEU A 286 -18.71 -5.70 -13.84
N GLY A 287 -17.92 -5.47 -14.89
CA GLY A 287 -16.95 -4.37 -14.92
C GLY A 287 -15.79 -4.53 -13.92
N LEU A 288 -15.35 -5.76 -13.67
CA LEU A 288 -14.14 -6.05 -12.89
C LEU A 288 -12.87 -5.95 -13.74
N THR A 289 -12.96 -6.34 -15.01
CA THR A 289 -11.85 -6.28 -15.97
C THR A 289 -11.51 -4.81 -16.29
N PRO A 290 -10.27 -4.35 -16.03
CA PRO A 290 -9.91 -2.93 -16.21
C PRO A 290 -9.94 -2.47 -17.67
N ARG A 291 -9.76 -3.40 -18.62
CA ARG A 291 -9.94 -3.16 -20.06
C ARG A 291 -10.77 -4.30 -20.64
N ALA A 292 -12.10 -4.15 -20.57
CA ALA A 292 -13.01 -5.13 -21.15
C ALA A 292 -12.84 -5.21 -22.68
N PRO A 293 -13.09 -6.38 -23.31
CA PRO A 293 -13.15 -6.50 -24.76
C PRO A 293 -14.15 -5.52 -25.37
N LYS A 294 -13.85 -4.98 -26.56
CA LYS A 294 -14.67 -3.95 -27.22
C LYS A 294 -16.15 -4.34 -27.42
N LEU A 295 -16.42 -5.63 -27.59
CA LEU A 295 -17.76 -6.16 -27.85
C LEU A 295 -18.51 -6.55 -26.56
N ALA A 296 -17.85 -6.48 -25.40
CA ALA A 296 -18.47 -6.78 -24.11
C ALA A 296 -19.17 -5.54 -23.53
N LYS A 297 -20.40 -5.71 -23.07
CA LYS A 297 -21.15 -4.67 -22.35
C LYS A 297 -20.95 -4.84 -20.85
N GLN A 298 -20.54 -3.77 -20.18
CA GLN A 298 -20.57 -3.68 -18.72
C GLN A 298 -21.98 -3.29 -18.26
N PHE A 299 -22.55 -4.08 -17.34
CA PHE A 299 -23.86 -3.80 -16.75
C PHE A 299 -23.74 -3.05 -15.41
N VAL A 300 -22.59 -3.14 -14.76
CA VAL A 300 -22.20 -2.39 -13.56
C VAL A 300 -20.68 -2.19 -13.59
N ASN A 301 -20.17 -1.23 -12.82
CA ASN A 301 -18.75 -1.07 -12.54
C ASN A 301 -18.43 -1.59 -11.13
N LEU A 302 -18.36 -2.91 -10.96
CA LEU A 302 -18.10 -3.53 -9.67
C LEU A 302 -16.70 -3.21 -9.15
N ARG A 303 -15.72 -2.98 -10.04
CA ARG A 303 -14.36 -2.58 -9.65
C ARG A 303 -14.38 -1.27 -8.87
N GLU A 304 -15.14 -0.29 -9.33
CA GLU A 304 -15.30 0.99 -8.64
C GLU A 304 -15.98 0.83 -7.28
N LEU A 305 -17.05 0.02 -7.19
CA LEU A 305 -17.72 -0.27 -5.92
C LEU A 305 -16.80 -0.98 -4.93
N MET A 306 -15.98 -1.93 -5.40
CA MET A 306 -14.97 -2.59 -4.58
C MET A 306 -13.90 -1.60 -4.12
N ASN A 307 -13.41 -0.72 -5.00
CA ASN A 307 -12.45 0.31 -4.64
C ASN A 307 -13.01 1.22 -3.55
N ILE A 308 -14.26 1.68 -3.68
CA ILE A 308 -14.93 2.51 -2.66
C ILE A 308 -15.01 1.77 -1.32
N GLY A 309 -15.44 0.50 -1.32
CA GLY A 309 -15.55 -0.30 -0.09
C GLY A 309 -14.19 -0.54 0.59
N VAL A 310 -13.17 -0.90 -0.20
CA VAL A 310 -11.80 -1.13 0.31
C VAL A 310 -11.16 0.16 0.80
N MET A 311 -11.30 1.26 0.06
CA MET A 311 -10.83 2.58 0.49
C MET A 311 -11.49 2.99 1.80
N ARG A 312 -12.81 2.83 1.92
CA ARG A 312 -13.54 3.15 3.14
C ARG A 312 -13.10 2.28 4.32
N TYR A 313 -12.92 0.98 4.13
CA TYR A 313 -12.35 0.10 5.17
C TYR A 313 -10.96 0.57 5.59
N VAL A 314 -10.09 0.88 4.63
CA VAL A 314 -8.74 1.41 4.90
C VAL A 314 -8.80 2.72 5.68
N ASP A 315 -9.72 3.63 5.34
CA ASP A 315 -9.90 4.92 5.99
C ASP A 315 -10.48 4.77 7.41
N GLU A 316 -11.49 3.92 7.60
CA GLU A 316 -12.09 3.65 8.91
C GLU A 316 -11.09 2.95 9.86
N VAL A 317 -10.25 2.04 9.35
CA VAL A 317 -9.16 1.43 10.13
C VAL A 317 -8.09 2.46 10.51
N LYS A 318 -7.63 3.27 9.55
CA LYS A 318 -6.58 4.28 9.79
C LYS A 318 -7.04 5.39 10.73
N SER A 319 -8.31 5.78 10.65
CA SER A 319 -8.91 6.79 11.55
C SER A 319 -9.31 6.23 12.92
N GLY A 320 -9.27 4.90 13.10
CA GLY A 320 -9.73 4.23 14.32
C GLY A 320 -11.26 4.21 14.49
N GLN A 321 -12.03 4.57 13.45
CA GLN A 321 -13.48 4.41 13.45
C GLN A 321 -13.90 2.93 13.41
N PHE A 322 -13.11 2.09 12.74
CA PHE A 322 -13.27 0.65 12.73
C PHE A 322 -12.10 -0.05 13.45
N PRO A 323 -12.37 -0.96 14.41
CA PRO A 323 -13.69 -1.41 14.85
C PRO A 323 -14.39 -0.39 15.78
N GLY A 324 -15.67 -0.10 15.51
CA GLY A 324 -16.56 0.64 16.40
C GLY A 324 -17.06 -0.21 17.58
N PRO A 325 -17.63 0.37 18.66
CA PRO A 325 -18.08 -0.35 19.86
C PRO A 325 -19.02 -1.54 19.63
N GLU A 326 -19.75 -1.55 18.52
CA GLU A 326 -20.66 -2.61 18.08
C GLU A 326 -19.95 -3.80 17.41
N THR A 327 -18.69 -3.64 17.03
CA THR A 327 -17.90 -4.65 16.29
C THR A 327 -16.78 -5.30 17.12
N TYR A 328 -16.68 -4.97 18.42
CA TYR A 328 -15.83 -5.68 19.37
C TYR A 328 -16.53 -5.84 20.73
N THR A 329 -16.12 -6.84 21.49
CA THR A 329 -16.62 -7.04 22.86
C THR A 329 -15.71 -6.35 23.87
N LYS A 330 -16.31 -5.64 24.82
CA LYS A 330 -15.60 -5.14 25.99
C LYS A 330 -15.62 -6.20 27.10
N MET A 331 -14.52 -6.27 27.85
CA MET A 331 -14.53 -6.98 29.13
C MET A 331 -15.52 -6.30 30.07
N LYS A 332 -16.21 -7.08 30.91
CA LYS A 332 -17.06 -6.50 31.96
C LYS A 332 -16.20 -5.60 32.84
N PRO A 333 -16.69 -4.43 33.29
CA PRO A 333 -15.89 -3.49 34.06
C PRO A 333 -15.15 -4.13 35.25
N ILE A 334 -15.83 -5.01 35.99
CA ILE A 334 -15.27 -5.73 37.16
C ILE A 334 -14.09 -6.64 36.75
N GLU A 335 -14.27 -7.44 35.71
CA GLU A 335 -13.22 -8.34 35.20
C GLU A 335 -12.03 -7.53 34.67
N TYR A 336 -12.29 -6.38 34.02
CA TYR A 336 -11.25 -5.49 33.53
C TYR A 336 -10.45 -4.89 34.68
N SER A 337 -11.11 -4.46 35.75
CA SER A 337 -10.44 -3.97 36.97
C SER A 337 -9.60 -5.05 37.63
N MET A 338 -10.09 -6.31 37.71
CA MET A 338 -9.32 -7.44 38.24
C MET A 338 -8.08 -7.71 37.40
N LEU A 339 -8.22 -7.78 36.07
CA LEU A 339 -7.11 -7.95 35.15
C LEU A 339 -6.08 -6.82 35.28
N VAL A 340 -6.55 -5.57 35.35
CA VAL A 340 -5.68 -4.42 35.52
C VAL A 340 -4.93 -4.51 36.85
N ASN A 341 -5.59 -4.91 37.96
CA ASN A 341 -4.94 -5.07 39.26
C ASN A 341 -3.95 -6.26 39.28
N GLU A 342 -4.26 -7.34 38.58
CA GLU A 342 -3.39 -8.51 38.43
C GLU A 342 -2.13 -8.16 37.62
N ILE A 343 -2.28 -7.40 36.53
CA ILE A 343 -1.16 -6.86 35.75
C ILE A 343 -0.39 -5.80 36.56
N LYS A 344 -1.10 -4.96 37.32
CA LYS A 344 -0.55 -3.86 38.14
C LYS A 344 -0.16 -4.32 39.55
N GLY A 345 0.14 -5.60 39.77
CA GLY A 345 0.70 -6.08 41.04
C GLY A 345 2.10 -5.52 41.35
N ASN A 346 2.22 -4.19 41.56
CA ASN A 346 3.15 -3.47 42.42
C ASN A 346 3.07 -1.93 42.36
N SER A 347 1.91 -1.31 42.17
CA SER A 347 1.71 0.08 42.64
C SER A 347 0.23 0.47 42.57
N GLY A 348 -0.35 0.70 43.74
CA GLY A 348 -1.65 1.33 43.86
C GLY A 348 -1.58 2.77 43.36
N GLU A 349 -2.57 3.17 42.58
CA GLU A 349 -3.48 4.28 42.85
C GLU A 349 -4.45 4.44 41.66
N SER A 350 -5.69 4.77 42.02
CA SER A 350 -6.87 4.90 41.15
C SER A 350 -7.13 6.35 40.77
N GLU A 351 -7.69 6.59 39.58
CA GLU A 351 -8.77 7.56 39.23
C GLU A 351 -8.75 7.82 37.70
N THR A 352 -9.73 7.30 36.94
CA THR A 352 -11.02 7.84 36.46
C THR A 352 -10.96 8.68 35.17
N GLU A 353 -11.49 8.05 34.12
CA GLU A 353 -12.26 8.50 32.94
C GLU A 353 -11.98 9.86 32.27
N ASN A 354 -11.70 9.80 30.96
CA ASN A 354 -11.73 10.95 30.05
C ASN A 354 -12.68 10.70 28.87
N SER A 355 -13.52 11.70 28.63
CA SER A 355 -14.43 11.90 27.50
C SER A 355 -13.66 12.17 26.20
N THR A 356 -14.11 11.60 25.07
CA THR A 356 -13.58 11.91 23.73
C THR A 356 -14.59 12.72 22.92
N ALA A 357 -14.26 13.98 22.61
CA ALA A 357 -14.79 14.72 21.46
C ALA A 357 -13.87 15.90 21.10
N GLU A 358 -13.89 16.28 19.82
CA GLU A 358 -13.36 17.49 19.18
C GLU A 358 -11.91 17.49 18.66
N CYS A 359 -11.77 17.34 17.33
CA CYS A 359 -10.66 17.96 16.58
C CYS A 359 -11.12 18.27 15.14
N ASP A 360 -12.11 19.16 15.00
CA ASP A 360 -12.64 19.64 13.71
C ASP A 360 -12.84 21.18 13.70
N LYS A 361 -11.91 21.94 14.32
CA LYS A 361 -11.91 23.41 14.26
C LYS A 361 -10.75 23.93 13.38
N PRO A 362 -10.96 25.00 12.58
CA PRO A 362 -9.89 25.62 11.80
C PRO A 362 -8.80 26.22 12.70
N VAL A 363 -7.54 25.93 12.39
CA VAL A 363 -6.36 26.35 13.16
C VAL A 363 -6.05 27.83 12.91
N ALA A 364 -6.04 28.66 13.96
CA ALA A 364 -5.66 30.07 13.90
C ALA A 364 -4.13 30.25 14.04
N ARG A 365 -3.56 31.24 13.34
CA ARG A 365 -2.14 31.65 13.46
C ARG A 365 -1.87 32.27 14.84
N MET A 366 -0.63 32.16 15.35
CA MET A 366 -0.26 32.75 16.64
C MET A 366 -0.27 34.28 16.58
N SER A 367 -0.74 34.93 17.65
CA SER A 367 -0.78 36.40 17.78
C SER A 367 0.49 37.01 18.40
N SER A 368 1.39 36.18 18.95
CA SER A 368 2.64 36.60 19.62
C SER A 368 3.65 35.44 19.70
N ASN A 369 4.92 35.73 19.96
CA ASN A 369 5.96 34.71 20.16
C ASN A 369 5.66 33.81 21.37
N PRO A 370 5.92 32.49 21.28
CA PRO A 370 5.80 31.61 22.44
C PRO A 370 6.83 31.95 23.51
N THR A 371 6.37 31.96 24.75
CA THR A 371 7.13 32.22 25.97
C THR A 371 7.40 30.94 26.76
N ARG A 372 6.58 29.89 26.56
CA ARG A 372 6.70 28.56 27.19
C ARG A 372 6.83 27.48 26.12
N VAL A 373 7.97 26.80 26.07
CA VAL A 373 8.25 25.78 25.05
C VAL A 373 8.67 24.46 25.67
N ALA A 374 7.97 23.38 25.33
CA ALA A 374 8.34 22.03 25.71
C ALA A 374 9.13 21.34 24.59
N VAL A 375 10.26 20.72 24.91
CA VAL A 375 11.06 19.91 23.98
C VAL A 375 11.00 18.45 24.41
N VAL A 376 10.55 17.54 23.55
CA VAL A 376 10.33 16.12 23.85
C VAL A 376 11.42 15.27 23.19
N GLY A 377 12.29 14.70 24.03
CA GLY A 377 13.39 13.80 23.66
C GLY A 377 14.77 14.43 23.91
N GLY A 378 15.46 14.02 24.98
CA GLY A 378 16.78 14.56 25.38
C GLY A 378 17.99 13.91 24.70
N GLY A 379 17.81 13.47 23.45
CA GLY A 379 18.95 13.11 22.59
C GLY A 379 19.70 14.34 22.09
N ALA A 380 20.76 14.13 21.30
CA ALA A 380 21.62 15.21 20.82
C ALA A 380 20.85 16.39 20.17
N MET A 381 19.89 16.09 19.28
CA MET A 381 19.08 17.12 18.62
C MET A 381 18.12 17.84 19.56
N GLY A 382 17.45 17.13 20.47
CA GLY A 382 16.54 17.78 21.42
C GLY A 382 17.29 18.66 22.41
N THR A 383 18.46 18.22 22.88
CA THR A 383 19.36 19.05 23.70
C THR A 383 19.81 20.31 22.95
N PHE A 384 20.19 20.18 21.67
CA PHE A 384 20.55 21.31 20.82
C PHE A 384 19.41 22.32 20.68
N PHE A 385 18.19 21.86 20.33
CA PHE A 385 17.04 22.75 20.18
C PHE A 385 16.61 23.40 21.50
N ALA A 386 16.64 22.67 22.62
CA ALA A 386 16.36 23.24 23.94
C ALA A 386 17.35 24.37 24.27
N LYS A 387 18.65 24.17 24.01
CA LYS A 387 19.67 25.20 24.21
C LYS A 387 19.47 26.40 23.29
N ALA A 388 19.25 26.18 21.99
CA ALA A 388 19.05 27.25 21.02
C ALA A 388 17.83 28.11 21.36
N LEU A 389 16.70 27.48 21.70
CA LEU A 389 15.45 28.17 22.06
C LEU A 389 15.59 28.97 23.37
N SER A 390 16.32 28.45 24.36
CA SER A 390 16.50 29.11 25.66
C SER A 390 17.18 30.48 25.61
N LYS A 391 17.77 30.87 24.47
CA LYS A 391 18.37 32.20 24.29
C LYS A 391 17.33 33.30 24.08
N LYS A 392 16.16 32.96 23.54
CA LYS A 392 15.09 33.91 23.17
C LYS A 392 13.77 33.61 23.86
N VAL A 393 13.54 32.34 24.23
CA VAL A 393 12.37 31.88 24.94
C VAL A 393 12.66 31.89 26.44
N PRO A 394 11.92 32.67 27.24
CA PRO A 394 12.16 32.78 28.68
C PRO A 394 12.02 31.45 29.43
N ASP A 395 11.12 30.57 28.98
CA ASP A 395 10.81 29.33 29.68
C ASP A 395 10.83 28.12 28.75
N VAL A 396 11.93 27.36 28.78
CA VAL A 396 12.11 26.12 28.01
C VAL A 396 12.24 24.94 28.96
N VAL A 397 11.49 23.88 28.68
CA VAL A 397 11.51 22.62 29.44
C VAL A 397 11.81 21.45 28.51
N LEU A 398 12.91 20.73 28.75
CA LEU A 398 13.29 19.51 28.07
C LEU A 398 12.75 18.29 28.82
N ILE A 399 11.90 17.50 28.16
CA ILE A 399 11.34 16.24 28.66
C ILE A 399 12.18 15.09 28.13
N THR A 400 12.82 14.33 29.03
CA THR A 400 13.60 13.15 28.67
C THR A 400 13.63 12.12 29.78
N GLY A 401 13.68 10.83 29.43
CA GLY A 401 13.85 9.77 30.43
C GLY A 401 15.17 9.93 31.22
N PRO A 402 15.28 9.33 32.41
CA PRO A 402 16.48 9.43 33.23
C PRO A 402 17.65 8.74 32.52
N HIS A 403 18.75 9.49 32.34
CA HIS A 403 20.01 8.99 31.81
C HIS A 403 21.15 9.93 32.20
N SER A 404 22.39 9.43 32.18
CA SER A 404 23.58 10.17 32.62
C SER A 404 23.71 11.57 32.00
N HIS A 405 23.35 11.74 30.72
CA HIS A 405 23.36 13.07 30.09
C HIS A 405 22.28 14.03 30.64
N ALA A 406 21.09 13.55 31.02
CA ALA A 406 20.03 14.35 31.64
C ALA A 406 20.41 14.77 33.06
N ASP A 407 21.02 13.85 33.81
CA ASP A 407 21.54 14.12 35.16
C ASP A 407 22.63 15.20 35.10
N ALA A 408 23.59 15.05 34.18
CA ALA A 408 24.67 16.01 33.99
C ALA A 408 24.17 17.41 33.59
N MET A 409 23.18 17.49 32.68
CA MET A 409 22.54 18.77 32.34
C MET A 409 21.91 19.44 33.56
N SER A 410 21.28 18.65 34.43
CA SER A 410 20.58 19.17 35.62
C SER A 410 21.53 19.57 36.74
N SER A 411 22.63 18.83 36.95
CA SER A 411 23.54 19.04 38.08
C SER A 411 24.71 19.97 37.77
N SER A 412 25.25 19.87 36.54
CA SER A 412 26.58 20.39 36.20
C SER A 412 26.55 21.36 35.01
N GLY A 413 25.39 21.55 34.38
CA GLY A 413 25.25 22.37 33.19
C GLY A 413 25.43 21.59 31.89
N LEU A 414 25.40 22.33 30.77
CA LEU A 414 25.61 21.78 29.43
C LEU A 414 26.70 22.58 28.73
N GLU A 415 27.77 21.90 28.35
CA GLU A 415 28.86 22.46 27.54
C GLU A 415 28.60 22.19 26.05
N CYS A 416 28.65 23.22 25.21
CA CYS A 416 28.48 23.10 23.76
C CYS A 416 29.81 23.29 23.04
N VAL A 417 30.28 22.28 22.31
CA VAL A 417 31.59 22.28 21.63
C VAL A 417 31.49 21.98 20.13
N ASP A 418 32.50 22.36 19.36
CA ASP A 418 32.67 21.93 17.95
C ASP A 418 33.40 20.59 17.84
N SER A 419 33.62 20.09 16.62
CA SER A 419 34.37 18.85 16.33
C SER A 419 35.81 18.83 16.83
N GLN A 420 36.38 19.99 17.17
CA GLN A 420 37.73 20.12 17.72
C GLN A 420 37.69 20.27 19.26
N GLY A 421 36.53 20.16 19.88
CA GLY A 421 36.33 20.33 21.32
C GLY A 421 36.40 21.79 21.77
N ARG A 422 36.29 22.76 20.86
CA ARG A 422 36.28 24.18 21.20
C ARG A 422 34.87 24.61 21.56
N VAL A 423 34.72 25.30 22.69
CA VAL A 423 33.44 25.84 23.15
C VAL A 423 32.82 26.74 22.07
N LEU A 424 31.51 26.61 21.86
CA LEU A 424 30.73 27.36 20.89
C LEU A 424 30.09 28.58 21.57
N PRO A 425 30.67 29.79 21.47
CA PRO A 425 30.16 30.98 22.18
C PRO A 425 28.80 31.44 21.63
N ALA A 426 28.40 30.96 20.46
CA ALA A 426 27.09 31.25 19.88
C ALA A 426 25.96 30.49 20.60
N LEU A 427 26.26 29.37 21.28
CA LEU A 427 25.30 28.58 22.06
C LEU A 427 25.51 28.74 23.57
N GLU A 428 26.73 29.04 23.99
CA GLU A 428 27.08 29.36 25.38
C GLU A 428 26.76 30.83 25.67
N GLY A 429 25.85 31.10 26.60
CA GLY A 429 25.68 32.46 27.14
C GLY A 429 26.86 32.86 28.03
N ASN A 430 26.73 33.96 28.79
CA ASN A 430 27.77 34.42 29.74
C ASN A 430 27.96 33.50 30.98
N SER A 431 27.36 32.31 31.01
CA SER A 431 27.35 31.37 32.14
C SER A 431 27.21 29.93 31.64
N SER A 432 27.89 28.99 32.33
CA SER A 432 27.86 27.53 32.10
C SER A 432 26.52 26.85 32.44
N SER A 433 25.47 27.63 32.72
CA SER A 433 24.12 27.12 33.02
C SER A 433 23.42 26.61 31.75
N THR A 434 22.54 25.61 31.88
CA THR A 434 21.73 25.09 30.76
C THR A 434 20.82 26.15 30.16
N ASN A 435 20.33 27.12 30.95
CA ASN A 435 19.28 28.09 30.63
C ASN A 435 17.90 27.47 30.30
N PHE A 436 17.73 26.16 30.46
CA PHE A 436 16.46 25.44 30.35
C PHE A 436 16.37 24.38 31.45
N ARG A 437 15.15 23.94 31.75
CA ARG A 437 14.88 22.94 32.80
C ARG A 437 14.77 21.55 32.20
N VAL A 438 15.29 20.54 32.89
CA VAL A 438 15.18 19.13 32.48
C VAL A 438 14.18 18.44 33.41
N VAL A 439 13.22 17.74 32.81
CA VAL A 439 12.19 16.98 33.53
C VAL A 439 12.01 15.60 32.91
N HIS A 440 11.38 14.68 33.64
CA HIS A 440 11.32 13.28 33.22
C HIS A 440 9.97 12.82 32.68
N ASN A 441 8.92 13.62 32.86
CA ASN A 441 7.58 13.29 32.40
C ASN A 441 6.75 14.55 32.13
N VAL A 442 5.55 14.35 31.57
CA VAL A 442 4.60 15.41 31.21
C VAL A 442 4.08 16.17 32.44
N SER A 443 3.84 15.48 33.55
CA SER A 443 3.34 16.10 34.79
C SER A 443 4.35 17.07 35.39
N ASP A 444 5.63 16.68 35.39
CA ASP A 444 6.73 17.53 35.85
C ASP A 444 6.89 18.74 34.93
N CYS A 445 6.68 18.56 33.62
CA CYS A 445 6.72 19.66 32.65
C CYS A 445 5.61 20.68 32.90
N LEU A 446 4.38 20.24 33.12
CA LEU A 446 3.26 21.13 33.47
C LEU A 446 3.51 21.83 34.81
N SER A 447 4.04 21.10 35.80
CA SER A 447 4.42 21.66 37.10
C SER A 447 5.50 22.73 36.96
N ALA A 448 6.49 22.50 36.10
CA ALA A 448 7.51 23.47 35.75
C ALA A 448 6.90 24.74 35.13
N PHE A 449 5.87 24.61 34.28
CA PHE A 449 5.10 25.72 33.73
C PHE A 449 3.99 26.27 34.67
N GLY A 450 4.04 25.96 35.97
CA GLY A 450 3.06 26.48 36.95
C GLY A 450 1.64 25.95 36.73
N GLY A 451 1.50 24.75 36.19
CA GLY A 451 0.22 24.11 35.88
C GLY A 451 -0.37 24.49 34.52
N THR A 452 0.36 25.26 33.71
CA THR A 452 -0.08 25.68 32.37
C THR A 452 0.56 24.83 31.26
N THR A 453 -0.13 24.69 30.14
CA THR A 453 0.40 24.00 28.95
C THR A 453 1.42 24.87 28.20
N PRO A 454 2.41 24.27 27.52
CA PRO A 454 3.30 24.98 26.62
C PRO A 454 2.56 25.60 25.41
N GLU A 455 3.16 26.65 24.85
CA GLU A 455 2.67 27.37 23.66
C GLU A 455 3.29 26.84 22.37
N LEU A 456 4.35 26.02 22.47
CA LEU A 456 4.96 25.27 21.37
C LEU A 456 5.51 23.96 21.93
N VAL A 457 5.26 22.86 21.22
CA VAL A 457 5.84 21.55 21.53
C VAL A 457 6.81 21.14 20.43
N VAL A 458 8.07 20.94 20.78
CA VAL A 458 9.12 20.49 19.86
C VAL A 458 9.34 18.98 20.06
N VAL A 459 9.17 18.18 19.03
CA VAL A 459 9.33 16.73 19.07
C VAL A 459 10.64 16.34 18.39
N ALA A 460 11.64 15.99 19.20
CA ALA A 460 12.98 15.57 18.77
C ALA A 460 13.27 14.09 19.09
N SER A 461 12.22 13.30 19.27
CA SER A 461 12.30 11.84 19.49
C SER A 461 12.54 11.11 18.16
N LYS A 462 13.13 9.91 18.23
CA LYS A 462 13.39 9.08 17.04
C LYS A 462 12.08 8.64 16.40
N ALA A 463 12.03 8.53 15.06
CA ALA A 463 10.79 8.27 14.34
C ALA A 463 10.08 6.97 14.77
N TRP A 464 10.85 5.93 15.12
CA TRP A 464 10.31 4.65 15.62
C TRP A 464 9.57 4.78 16.96
N GLN A 465 9.87 5.80 17.77
CA GLN A 465 9.16 6.06 19.03
C GLN A 465 7.76 6.66 18.79
N LEU A 466 7.47 7.06 17.55
CA LEU A 466 6.20 7.64 17.13
C LEU A 466 5.41 6.72 16.19
N GLU A 467 5.83 5.45 16.02
CA GLU A 467 5.09 4.45 15.22
C GLU A 467 3.72 4.16 15.82
N ASP A 468 3.61 4.18 17.15
CA ASP A 468 2.39 3.84 17.86
C ASP A 468 1.62 5.13 18.23
N PRO A 469 0.44 5.38 17.64
CA PRO A 469 -0.42 6.51 17.98
C PRO A 469 -0.77 6.60 19.47
N VAL A 470 -0.79 5.48 20.19
CA VAL A 470 -1.02 5.44 21.65
C VAL A 470 0.18 6.03 22.39
N ILE A 471 1.40 5.72 21.94
CA ILE A 471 2.62 6.31 22.50
C ILE A 471 2.67 7.81 22.18
N VAL A 472 2.34 8.21 20.95
CA VAL A 472 2.27 9.63 20.56
C VAL A 472 1.26 10.39 21.43
N LYS A 473 0.04 9.84 21.61
CA LYS A 473 -0.96 10.41 22.52
C LYS A 473 -0.43 10.48 23.95
N LYS A 474 0.12 9.40 24.49
CA LYS A 474 0.67 9.39 25.85
C LYS A 474 1.80 10.41 26.05
N LEU A 475 2.65 10.59 25.04
CA LEU A 475 3.76 11.54 25.08
C LEU A 475 3.30 13.00 25.01
N LEU A 476 2.22 13.29 24.27
CA LEU A 476 1.90 14.67 23.86
C LEU A 476 0.53 15.18 24.33
N SER A 477 -0.46 14.32 24.63
CA SER A 477 -1.85 14.76 24.88
C SER A 477 -2.02 15.62 26.14
N GLY A 478 -1.10 15.54 27.09
CA GLY A 478 -1.09 16.42 28.27
C GLY A 478 -0.34 17.74 28.07
N LEU A 479 0.36 17.91 26.94
CA LEU A 479 1.17 19.10 26.66
C LEU A 479 0.49 20.05 25.68
N LEU A 480 -0.51 19.60 24.91
CA LEU A 480 -1.07 20.39 23.82
C LEU A 480 -2.28 21.19 24.30
N ALA A 481 -2.14 22.51 24.35
CA ALA A 481 -3.29 23.41 24.39
C ALA A 481 -4.04 23.36 23.05
N ASP A 482 -5.33 23.70 23.05
CA ASP A 482 -6.13 23.81 21.82
C ASP A 482 -5.43 24.68 20.77
N GLY A 483 -5.01 24.06 19.66
CA GLY A 483 -4.37 24.74 18.53
C GLY A 483 -2.86 25.01 18.67
N ALA A 484 -2.20 24.54 19.73
CA ALA A 484 -0.76 24.75 19.92
C ALA A 484 0.08 24.11 18.78
N PRO A 485 1.07 24.83 18.23
CA PRO A 485 1.97 24.30 17.21
C PRO A 485 2.86 23.16 17.74
N VAL A 486 3.07 22.16 16.89
CA VAL A 486 3.97 21.03 17.14
C VAL A 486 5.09 21.01 16.10
N LEU A 487 6.33 21.29 16.50
CA LEU A 487 7.51 21.27 15.62
C LEU A 487 8.20 19.89 15.66
N SER A 488 8.18 19.15 14.57
CA SER A 488 8.86 17.86 14.40
C SER A 488 10.28 18.02 13.88
N ILE A 489 11.26 17.38 14.52
CA ILE A 489 12.67 17.34 14.11
C ILE A 489 13.10 15.87 13.99
N GLN A 490 12.89 15.26 12.82
CA GLN A 490 13.11 13.83 12.61
C GLN A 490 13.82 13.54 11.28
N ASN A 491 14.49 12.38 11.21
CA ASN A 491 15.02 11.86 9.96
C ASN A 491 13.96 11.05 9.22
N GLY A 492 13.97 11.11 7.88
CA GLY A 492 13.01 10.37 7.05
C GLY A 492 11.66 11.08 6.89
N ILE A 493 10.69 10.35 6.35
CA ILE A 493 9.34 10.85 6.04
C ILE A 493 8.31 10.09 6.89
N GLY A 494 7.24 10.79 7.32
CA GLY A 494 6.12 10.21 8.07
C GLY A 494 5.90 10.78 9.48
N SER A 495 6.77 11.67 9.96
CA SER A 495 6.61 12.30 11.27
C SER A 495 5.38 13.23 11.36
N VAL A 496 5.03 13.90 10.26
CA VAL A 496 3.80 14.70 10.15
C VAL A 496 2.56 13.82 10.29
N ASP A 497 2.53 12.69 9.58
CA ASP A 497 1.43 11.72 9.67
C ASP A 497 1.30 11.18 11.10
N ALA A 498 2.41 10.85 11.76
CA ALA A 498 2.42 10.34 13.14
C ALA A 498 1.88 11.37 14.16
N LEU A 499 2.20 12.65 13.98
CA LEU A 499 1.80 13.73 14.90
C LEU A 499 0.38 14.26 14.62
N SER A 500 -0.19 13.97 13.45
CA SER A 500 -1.56 14.38 13.08
C SER A 500 -2.64 13.83 14.02
N VAL A 501 -2.34 12.75 14.74
CA VAL A 501 -3.26 12.15 15.72
C VAL A 501 -3.43 12.97 17.00
N VAL A 502 -2.59 13.99 17.22
CA VAL A 502 -2.62 14.86 18.41
C VAL A 502 -2.70 16.36 18.09
N SER A 503 -2.30 16.81 16.89
CA SER A 503 -2.39 18.21 16.50
C SER A 503 -2.61 18.38 14.99
N ASN A 504 -3.43 19.37 14.63
CA ASN A 504 -3.62 19.83 13.25
C ASN A 504 -2.73 21.05 12.90
N ASN A 505 -1.88 21.50 13.83
CA ASN A 505 -0.93 22.59 13.68
C ASN A 505 0.50 22.02 13.76
N ILE A 506 0.99 21.43 12.68
CA ILE A 506 2.28 20.73 12.67
C ILE A 506 3.29 21.54 11.85
N TRP A 507 4.48 21.69 12.40
CA TRP A 507 5.64 22.27 11.73
C TRP A 507 6.68 21.17 11.54
N GLN A 508 7.33 21.12 10.39
CA GLN A 508 8.37 20.15 10.08
C GLN A 508 9.72 20.84 9.92
N ALA A 509 10.74 20.36 10.61
CA ALA A 509 12.12 20.83 10.51
C ALA A 509 13.02 19.79 9.82
N VAL A 510 13.81 20.25 8.85
CA VAL A 510 14.91 19.50 8.24
C VAL A 510 16.23 20.16 8.63
N THR A 511 17.13 19.40 9.24
CA THR A 511 18.44 19.90 9.67
C THR A 511 19.57 19.20 8.91
N SER A 512 20.61 19.95 8.51
CA SER A 512 21.90 19.41 8.05
C SER A 512 22.99 19.50 9.12
N ILE A 513 22.61 19.88 10.35
CA ILE A 513 23.50 19.95 11.51
C ILE A 513 23.70 18.54 12.08
N GLY A 514 24.96 18.16 12.28
CA GLY A 514 25.30 16.96 13.03
C GLY A 514 25.43 17.28 14.52
N CYS A 515 24.69 16.59 15.38
CA CYS A 515 24.86 16.71 16.83
C CYS A 515 25.26 15.36 17.45
N ASN A 516 26.23 15.38 18.36
CA ASN A 516 26.72 14.22 19.08
C ASN A 516 26.76 14.49 20.59
N LEU A 517 26.71 13.41 21.38
CA LEU A 517 26.86 13.44 22.83
C LEU A 517 28.13 12.65 23.19
N PRO A 518 29.33 13.25 23.07
CA PRO A 518 30.60 12.55 23.31
C PRO A 518 30.72 12.05 24.75
N LYS A 519 30.17 12.79 25.72
CA LYS A 519 30.07 12.40 27.13
C LYS A 519 28.86 13.08 27.79
N PRO A 520 28.38 12.58 28.94
CA PRO A 520 27.33 13.26 29.70
C PRO A 520 27.65 14.74 29.96
N GLY A 521 26.66 15.63 29.77
CA GLY A 521 26.84 17.08 29.95
C GLY A 521 27.54 17.82 28.81
N VAL A 522 27.98 17.14 27.75
CA VAL A 522 28.62 17.79 26.59
C VAL A 522 27.85 17.49 25.31
N LEU A 523 27.52 18.55 24.58
CA LEU A 523 26.91 18.53 23.25
C LEU A 523 27.94 18.99 22.22
N GLU A 524 28.32 18.09 21.32
CA GLU A 524 29.13 18.43 20.16
C GLU A 524 28.19 18.83 19.00
N VAL A 525 28.37 20.01 18.44
CA VAL A 525 27.60 20.53 17.31
C VAL A 525 28.52 20.75 16.13
N ASN A 526 28.33 19.91 15.12
CA ASN A 526 29.03 19.99 13.84
C ASN A 526 28.17 20.79 12.88
N ILE A 527 28.41 22.10 12.86
CA ILE A 527 27.91 22.98 11.82
C ILE A 527 28.82 22.76 10.62
N LEU A 528 28.38 21.94 9.66
CA LEU A 528 29.06 21.85 8.37
C LEU A 528 29.09 23.27 7.79
N PRO A 529 30.27 23.84 7.50
CA PRO A 529 30.37 25.15 6.90
C PRO A 529 29.49 25.17 5.66
N GLY A 530 28.63 26.18 5.50
CA GLY A 530 27.82 26.36 4.30
C GLY A 530 28.62 26.64 3.01
N THR A 531 29.89 26.28 3.01
CA THR A 531 30.87 26.40 1.94
C THR A 531 31.33 25.06 1.38
N ASP A 532 30.90 23.92 1.95
CA ASP A 532 31.22 22.59 1.41
C ASP A 532 30.70 22.47 -0.03
N ALA A 533 31.51 21.83 -0.89
CA ALA A 533 31.29 21.74 -2.32
C ALA A 533 29.89 21.24 -2.72
N TRP A 534 29.25 20.45 -1.85
CA TRP A 534 27.90 19.92 -2.05
C TRP A 534 26.78 20.95 -1.80
N MET A 535 26.92 21.84 -0.81
CA MET A 535 25.97 22.95 -0.60
C MET A 535 26.07 23.94 -1.77
N LYS A 536 27.28 24.12 -2.32
CA LYS A 536 27.50 24.92 -3.53
C LYS A 536 26.95 24.24 -4.79
N SER A 537 27.11 22.92 -4.96
CA SER A 537 26.59 22.20 -6.13
C SER A 537 25.06 22.13 -6.15
N LEU A 538 24.41 22.19 -4.98
CA LEU A 538 22.95 22.29 -4.83
C LEU A 538 22.43 23.74 -4.78
N ASN A 539 23.30 24.76 -4.89
CA ASN A 539 22.96 26.19 -4.78
C ASN A 539 22.26 26.57 -3.44
N ARG A 540 22.62 25.91 -2.34
CA ARG A 540 21.96 26.06 -1.03
C ARG A 540 22.74 26.93 -0.04
N LYS A 541 22.00 27.75 0.72
CA LYS A 541 22.55 28.72 1.70
C LYS A 541 22.15 28.44 3.16
N THR A 542 21.39 27.37 3.46
CA THR A 542 20.73 27.15 4.76
C THR A 542 21.07 25.80 5.40
N ASN A 543 21.19 25.77 6.73
CA ASN A 543 21.48 24.57 7.53
C ASN A 543 20.25 23.99 8.23
N VAL A 544 19.23 24.81 8.46
CA VAL A 544 17.94 24.43 9.02
C VAL A 544 16.84 24.99 8.13
N THR A 545 15.90 24.14 7.77
CA THR A 545 14.68 24.55 7.07
C THR A 545 13.49 24.13 7.90
N ILE A 546 12.58 25.06 8.19
CA ILE A 546 11.37 24.81 8.96
C ILE A 546 10.16 25.21 8.12
N ARG A 547 9.14 24.34 8.06
CA ARG A 547 7.91 24.56 7.30
C ARG A 547 6.68 24.36 8.18
N GLY A 548 5.76 25.31 8.15
CA GLY A 548 4.42 25.15 8.75
C GLY A 548 3.46 24.37 7.85
N ILE A 549 2.70 23.44 8.43
CA ILE A 549 1.63 22.66 7.78
C ILE A 549 0.33 22.93 8.57
N LEU A 550 -0.46 23.90 8.08
CA LEU A 550 -1.67 24.38 8.75
C LEU A 550 -2.92 23.92 8.02
N GLY A 551 -3.85 23.25 8.72
CA GLY A 551 -5.26 23.15 8.32
C GLY A 551 -5.57 22.48 6.97
N LEU A 552 -4.64 21.73 6.37
CA LEU A 552 -4.93 20.95 5.17
C LEU A 552 -5.69 19.68 5.57
N PRO A 553 -6.84 19.36 4.95
CA PRO A 553 -7.52 18.10 5.18
C PRO A 553 -6.53 16.96 4.94
N ILE A 554 -6.45 16.01 5.86
CA ILE A 554 -5.42 14.97 5.92
C ILE A 554 -5.39 14.09 4.64
N GLY A 555 -6.42 14.16 3.78
CA GLY A 555 -6.47 13.54 2.44
C GLY A 555 -5.89 14.38 1.27
N LEU A 556 -5.66 15.68 1.43
CA LEU A 556 -5.25 16.60 0.36
C LEU A 556 -3.73 16.82 0.26
N VAL A 557 -2.95 16.50 1.29
CA VAL A 557 -1.47 16.46 1.19
C VAL A 557 -1.00 15.23 0.38
N ARG A 558 -1.86 14.22 0.18
CA ARG A 558 -1.57 13.06 -0.69
C ARG A 558 -2.14 13.17 -2.11
N SER A 559 -2.85 14.25 -2.46
CA SER A 559 -3.53 14.35 -3.77
C SER A 559 -3.50 15.73 -4.44
N SER A 560 -2.90 16.77 -3.84
CA SER A 560 -2.70 18.07 -4.51
C SER A 560 -1.22 18.26 -4.86
N LEU A 561 -0.75 17.52 -5.87
CA LEU A 561 0.42 17.96 -6.63
C LEU A 561 -0.07 19.13 -7.49
N ILE A 562 0.43 20.34 -7.19
CA ILE A 562 0.12 21.65 -7.80
C ILE A 562 -1.06 22.39 -7.13
N PRO A 563 -0.81 23.42 -6.29
CA PRO A 563 -1.73 24.53 -6.14
C PRO A 563 -1.72 25.38 -7.43
N PRO A 564 -2.85 25.97 -7.86
CA PRO A 564 -2.82 26.91 -8.97
C PRO A 564 -1.89 28.07 -8.62
N LYS A 565 -0.98 28.44 -9.54
CA LYS A 565 -0.16 29.64 -9.43
C LYS A 565 -1.07 30.84 -9.16
N SER A 566 -1.13 31.32 -7.92
CA SER A 566 -1.80 32.58 -7.60
C SER A 566 -0.86 33.73 -7.97
N THR A 567 -1.19 34.39 -9.07
CA THR A 567 -0.65 35.70 -9.43
C THR A 567 -1.24 36.77 -8.51
N SER A 568 -0.55 37.09 -7.42
CA SER A 568 -0.60 38.41 -6.77
C SER A 568 0.39 38.45 -5.59
N GLU A 569 1.46 39.22 -5.76
CA GLU A 569 2.31 39.71 -4.67
C GLU A 569 1.49 40.67 -3.80
N ASP A 570 0.85 40.16 -2.76
CA ASP A 570 0.37 40.98 -1.65
C ASP A 570 1.00 40.43 -0.36
N SER A 571 1.79 41.31 0.29
CA SER A 571 2.53 41.04 1.51
C SER A 571 1.58 40.72 2.67
N ILE A 572 1.55 39.45 3.07
CA ILE A 572 0.83 38.99 4.26
C ILE A 572 1.78 39.11 5.46
N PRO A 573 1.32 39.58 6.63
CA PRO A 573 2.18 39.74 7.81
C PRO A 573 2.83 38.42 8.25
N GLU A 574 4.12 38.50 8.62
CA GLU A 574 4.96 37.39 9.10
C GLU A 574 4.35 36.70 10.32
N ASP A 575 4.37 35.36 10.33
CA ASP A 575 3.96 34.56 11.49
C ASP A 575 4.97 34.75 12.65
N PRO A 576 4.55 35.16 13.85
CA PRO A 576 5.45 35.34 15.00
C PRO A 576 6.31 34.10 15.32
N LEU A 577 5.75 32.89 15.14
CA LEU A 577 6.52 31.66 15.36
C LEU A 577 7.66 31.53 14.35
N ALA A 578 7.44 31.91 13.09
CA ALA A 578 8.49 31.89 12.06
C ALA A 578 9.62 32.87 12.38
N GLY A 579 9.27 34.09 12.82
CA GLY A 579 10.25 35.10 13.26
C GLY A 579 11.08 34.64 14.47
N LEU A 580 10.43 34.05 15.49
CA LEU A 580 11.14 33.48 16.63
C LEU A 580 12.12 32.39 16.20
N LEU A 581 11.66 31.41 15.41
CA LEU A 581 12.48 30.28 14.98
C LEU A 581 13.68 30.74 14.14
N SER A 582 13.50 31.67 13.20
CA SER A 582 14.63 32.24 12.43
C SER A 582 15.67 32.88 13.34
N SER A 583 15.24 33.76 14.25
CA SER A 583 16.13 34.50 15.15
C SER A 583 16.91 33.60 16.12
N CYS A 584 16.33 32.48 16.56
CA CYS A 584 17.00 31.52 17.44
C CYS A 584 18.22 30.88 16.78
N PHE A 585 18.15 30.60 15.47
CA PHE A 585 19.26 29.98 14.73
C PHE A 585 20.26 31.01 14.21
N GLU A 586 19.82 32.22 13.84
CA GLU A 586 20.70 33.34 13.47
C GLU A 586 21.66 33.71 14.62
N ASP A 587 21.15 33.81 15.85
CA ASP A 587 21.96 34.05 17.06
C ASP A 587 22.99 32.94 17.31
N ALA A 588 22.68 31.71 16.89
CA ALA A 588 23.57 30.56 16.96
C ALA A 588 24.57 30.51 15.78
N LYS A 589 24.53 31.49 14.87
CA LYS A 589 25.27 31.54 13.60
C LYS A 589 24.98 30.35 12.70
N ILE A 590 23.75 29.86 12.75
CA ILE A 590 23.25 28.74 11.97
C ILE A 590 22.27 29.30 10.95
N PRO A 591 22.63 29.32 9.66
CA PRO A 591 21.71 29.71 8.59
C PRO A 591 20.39 28.93 8.68
N CYS A 592 19.28 29.63 8.86
CA CYS A 592 17.94 29.06 8.94
C CYS A 592 17.03 29.70 7.89
N ARG A 593 16.15 28.91 7.29
CA ARG A 593 15.04 29.37 6.46
C ARG A 593 13.74 28.85 7.05
N VAL A 594 12.75 29.71 7.18
CA VAL A 594 11.42 29.35 7.66
C VAL A 594 10.40 29.69 6.58
N ASP A 595 9.72 28.69 6.03
CA ASP A 595 8.75 28.84 4.94
C ASP A 595 7.31 28.72 5.47
N ASP A 596 6.46 29.69 5.10
CA ASP A 596 5.07 29.81 5.53
C ASP A 596 4.09 29.10 4.57
N ALA A 597 4.17 27.77 4.46
CA ALA A 597 3.21 26.93 3.72
C ALA A 597 2.99 27.22 2.21
N LYS A 598 3.51 28.33 1.65
CA LYS A 598 3.29 28.77 0.27
C LYS A 598 4.36 28.34 -0.73
N ASP A 599 5.60 28.16 -0.29
CA ASP A 599 6.72 27.67 -1.11
C ASP A 599 6.83 26.15 -0.96
N THR A 600 6.16 25.39 -1.84
CA THR A 600 5.97 23.93 -1.65
C THR A 600 7.11 23.08 -2.18
N ASP A 601 7.89 23.59 -3.14
CA ASP A 601 8.71 22.74 -4.02
C ASP A 601 10.14 22.56 -3.47
N GLU A 602 10.79 23.64 -3.01
CA GLU A 602 12.14 23.60 -2.42
C GLU A 602 12.19 22.85 -1.07
N ALA A 603 11.18 23.04 -0.21
CA ALA A 603 11.13 22.37 1.09
C ALA A 603 10.96 20.85 0.92
N GLN A 604 10.17 20.42 -0.06
CA GLN A 604 9.98 19.02 -0.38
C GLN A 604 11.24 18.40 -1.00
N GLN A 605 11.93 19.14 -1.86
CA GLN A 605 13.24 18.75 -2.39
C GLN A 605 14.26 18.50 -1.26
N MET A 606 14.35 19.38 -0.26
CA MET A 606 15.29 19.21 0.85
C MET A 606 15.04 17.95 1.70
N VAL A 607 13.76 17.61 1.94
CA VAL A 607 13.39 16.37 2.65
C VAL A 607 13.89 15.15 1.87
N TRP A 608 13.68 15.13 0.55
CA TRP A 608 14.04 14.02 -0.31
C TRP A 608 15.55 13.90 -0.54
N ASP A 609 16.28 15.00 -0.68
CA ASP A 609 17.74 14.95 -0.78
C ASP A 609 18.37 14.32 0.47
N LYS A 610 17.92 14.76 1.65
CA LYS A 610 18.37 14.17 2.91
C LYS A 610 18.00 12.69 3.00
N MET A 611 16.85 12.30 2.46
CA MET A 611 16.41 10.91 2.42
C MET A 611 17.28 10.06 1.49
N ILE A 612 17.63 10.56 0.30
CA ILE A 612 18.52 9.90 -0.67
C ILE A 612 19.91 9.68 -0.05
N ILE A 613 20.48 10.72 0.56
CA ILE A 613 21.78 10.66 1.24
C ILE A 613 21.75 9.60 2.36
N ASN A 614 20.73 9.65 3.21
CA ASN A 614 20.60 8.72 4.33
C ASN A 614 20.33 7.28 3.87
N ALA A 615 19.57 7.08 2.80
CA ALA A 615 19.29 5.77 2.23
C ALA A 615 20.55 5.11 1.65
N ALA A 616 21.50 5.91 1.16
CA ALA A 616 22.80 5.48 0.67
C ALA A 616 23.77 5.13 1.81
N ILE A 617 23.93 6.05 2.78
CA ILE A 617 25.01 5.97 3.77
C ILE A 617 24.62 5.10 4.98
N ASN A 618 23.47 5.38 5.59
CA ASN A 618 23.13 4.83 6.91
C ASN A 618 22.98 3.31 6.93
N PRO A 619 22.19 2.68 6.05
CA PRO A 619 22.03 1.23 6.09
C PRO A 619 23.29 0.48 5.64
N VAL A 620 24.03 1.00 4.66
CA VAL A 620 25.24 0.33 4.16
C VAL A 620 26.32 0.33 5.25
N THR A 621 26.61 1.48 5.86
CA THR A 621 27.53 1.56 7.01
C THR A 621 27.08 0.68 8.17
N ALA A 622 25.78 0.62 8.47
CA ALA A 622 25.23 -0.23 9.52
C ALA A 622 25.44 -1.72 9.23
N VAL A 623 25.19 -2.15 7.99
CA VAL A 623 25.29 -3.54 7.56
C VAL A 623 26.75 -4.03 7.60
N PHE A 624 27.69 -3.21 7.13
CA PHE A 624 29.09 -3.61 7.00
C PHE A 624 29.98 -3.18 8.18
N GLY A 625 29.46 -2.34 9.08
CA GLY A 625 30.19 -1.93 10.29
C GLY A 625 31.26 -0.85 10.08
N VAL A 626 31.22 -0.16 8.93
CA VAL A 626 32.26 0.78 8.45
C VAL A 626 31.88 2.26 8.67
N LEU A 627 32.88 3.14 8.70
CA LEU A 627 32.71 4.60 8.72
C LEU A 627 32.18 5.12 7.39
N ASN A 628 31.63 6.35 7.37
CA ASN A 628 31.06 6.93 6.15
C ASN A 628 32.08 7.03 5.01
N GLY A 629 33.33 7.38 5.30
CA GLY A 629 34.37 7.57 4.28
C GLY A 629 34.81 6.26 3.61
N GLU A 630 34.73 5.14 4.34
CA GLU A 630 35.09 3.81 3.83
C GLU A 630 34.15 3.34 2.69
N LEU A 631 32.94 3.94 2.57
CA LEU A 631 32.05 3.71 1.43
C LEU A 631 32.68 4.17 0.10
N LEU A 632 33.55 5.18 0.15
CA LEU A 632 34.22 5.76 -1.02
C LEU A 632 35.48 4.97 -1.43
N GLU A 633 36.03 4.20 -0.49
CA GLU A 633 37.27 3.44 -0.69
C GLU A 633 37.03 2.06 -1.30
N SER A 634 35.82 1.50 -1.14
CA SER A 634 35.42 0.20 -1.70
C SER A 634 34.47 0.39 -2.87
N SER A 635 34.85 -0.10 -4.06
CA SER A 635 34.00 -0.06 -5.26
C SER A 635 32.68 -0.81 -5.07
N GLN A 636 32.67 -1.89 -4.28
CA GLN A 636 31.45 -2.65 -3.98
C GLN A 636 30.52 -1.88 -3.05
N LEU A 637 31.05 -1.27 -1.98
CA LEU A 637 30.23 -0.47 -1.06
C LEU A 637 29.72 0.80 -1.72
N TYR A 638 30.55 1.45 -2.56
CA TYR A 638 30.16 2.59 -3.37
C TYR A 638 28.99 2.23 -4.30
N SER A 639 29.11 1.12 -5.04
CA SER A 639 28.06 0.69 -5.98
C SER A 639 26.74 0.37 -5.26
N LEU A 640 26.80 -0.23 -4.07
CA LEU A 640 25.61 -0.53 -3.28
C LEU A 640 24.94 0.75 -2.74
N ALA A 641 25.73 1.69 -2.23
CA ALA A 641 25.24 2.98 -1.76
C ALA A 641 24.63 3.81 -2.90
N SER A 642 25.31 3.84 -4.06
CA SER A 642 24.84 4.46 -5.31
C SER A 642 23.50 3.87 -5.77
N ALA A 643 23.37 2.54 -5.81
CA ALA A 643 22.12 1.89 -6.20
C ALA A 643 20.95 2.20 -5.24
N ALA A 644 21.21 2.21 -3.92
CA ALA A 644 20.20 2.56 -2.92
C ALA A 644 19.75 4.03 -3.07
N ALA A 645 20.68 4.93 -3.35
CA ALA A 645 20.42 6.34 -3.58
C ALA A 645 19.63 6.57 -4.88
N HIS A 646 19.99 5.88 -5.95
CA HIS A 646 19.33 5.98 -7.25
C HIS A 646 17.87 5.48 -7.21
N GLU A 647 17.60 4.38 -6.50
CA GLU A 647 16.21 3.93 -6.24
C GLU A 647 15.40 5.00 -5.48
N ALA A 648 15.98 5.61 -4.45
CA ALA A 648 15.32 6.68 -3.69
C ALA A 648 15.05 7.92 -4.54
N TYR A 649 16.00 8.30 -5.41
CA TYR A 649 15.83 9.37 -6.39
C TYR A 649 14.70 9.09 -7.38
N ASN A 650 14.61 7.87 -7.92
CA ASN A 650 13.56 7.49 -8.86
C ASN A 650 12.17 7.55 -8.22
N VAL A 651 12.06 7.15 -6.95
CA VAL A 651 10.83 7.32 -6.18
C VAL A 651 10.48 8.81 -6.03
N ALA A 652 11.43 9.66 -5.64
CA ALA A 652 11.22 11.11 -5.51
C ALA A 652 10.75 11.75 -6.83
N LYS A 653 11.35 11.36 -7.95
CA LYS A 653 11.01 11.84 -9.29
C LYS A 653 9.58 11.50 -9.69
N VAL A 654 9.13 10.27 -9.48
CA VAL A 654 7.75 9.85 -9.80
C VAL A 654 6.73 10.50 -8.87
N MET A 655 7.14 10.82 -7.64
CA MET A 655 6.32 11.57 -6.69
C MET A 655 6.17 13.06 -7.04
N GLY A 656 6.80 13.53 -8.13
CA GLY A 656 6.72 14.93 -8.56
C GLY A 656 7.52 15.88 -7.68
N VAL A 657 8.50 15.38 -6.92
CA VAL A 657 9.46 16.22 -6.21
C VAL A 657 10.36 16.90 -7.24
N GLU A 658 10.59 18.20 -7.09
CA GLU A 658 11.50 18.94 -7.95
C GLU A 658 12.95 18.50 -7.67
N VAL A 659 13.39 17.42 -8.33
CA VAL A 659 14.76 16.91 -8.28
C VAL A 659 15.52 17.28 -9.55
N PRO A 660 16.87 17.37 -9.55
CA PRO A 660 17.65 17.61 -10.75
C PRO A 660 17.28 16.62 -11.87
N CYS A 661 17.29 17.07 -13.14
CA CYS A 661 16.91 16.25 -14.30
C CYS A 661 17.74 14.96 -14.42
N GLU A 662 19.01 15.04 -14.02
CA GLU A 662 19.96 13.92 -13.98
C GLU A 662 20.40 13.68 -12.54
N TYR A 663 20.43 12.41 -12.15
CA TYR A 663 20.91 11.98 -10.84
C TYR A 663 22.44 11.91 -10.83
N SER A 664 23.07 12.40 -9.76
CA SER A 664 24.51 12.32 -9.54
C SER A 664 24.82 11.75 -8.16
N ASP A 665 25.74 10.79 -8.10
CA ASP A 665 26.25 10.24 -6.84
C ASP A 665 27.01 11.28 -6.00
N GLU A 666 27.38 12.43 -6.57
CA GLU A 666 27.93 13.56 -5.82
C GLU A 666 27.03 13.98 -4.65
N LEU A 667 25.71 13.80 -4.78
CA LEU A 667 24.73 14.14 -3.74
C LEU A 667 25.05 13.45 -2.40
N TRP A 668 25.32 12.15 -2.40
CA TRP A 668 25.62 11.39 -1.18
C TRP A 668 27.13 11.22 -0.94
N SER A 669 27.92 11.08 -2.00
CA SER A 669 29.36 10.79 -1.88
C SER A 669 30.14 11.98 -1.31
N SER A 670 29.76 13.21 -1.64
CA SER A 670 30.34 14.41 -1.02
C SER A 670 30.07 14.48 0.49
N VAL A 671 28.88 14.09 0.94
CA VAL A 671 28.55 14.00 2.36
C VAL A 671 29.36 12.91 3.03
N ALA A 672 29.48 11.74 2.40
CA ALA A 672 30.33 10.66 2.89
C ALA A 672 31.80 11.11 3.03
N HIS A 673 32.30 11.94 2.10
CA HIS A 673 33.64 12.50 2.13
C HIS A 673 33.82 13.53 3.26
N SER A 674 32.95 14.54 3.35
CA SER A 674 33.00 15.56 4.42
C SER A 674 32.81 14.96 5.81
N THR A 675 32.15 13.81 5.90
CA THR A 675 31.89 13.09 7.15
C THR A 675 32.69 11.79 7.25
N ALA A 676 33.84 11.69 6.58
CA ALA A 676 34.56 10.42 6.41
C ALA A 676 34.81 9.64 7.71
N THR A 677 35.15 10.33 8.79
CA THR A 677 35.43 9.73 10.10
C THR A 677 34.19 9.44 10.95
N ASN A 678 33.00 9.83 10.49
CA ASN A 678 31.77 9.71 11.27
C ASN A 678 31.24 8.28 11.27
N VAL A 679 30.73 7.88 12.44
CA VAL A 679 29.86 6.72 12.60
C VAL A 679 28.42 7.18 12.33
N SER A 680 27.81 6.64 11.27
CA SER A 680 26.43 6.93 10.91
C SER A 680 25.46 6.66 12.08
N SER A 681 24.34 7.38 12.10
CA SER A 681 23.35 7.26 13.18
C SER A 681 22.82 5.82 13.31
N MET A 682 22.58 5.15 12.18
CA MET A 682 22.09 3.78 12.15
C MET A 682 23.15 2.77 12.60
N LEU A 683 24.41 2.93 12.19
CA LEU A 683 25.50 2.06 12.65
C LEU A 683 25.70 2.19 14.17
N ARG A 684 25.58 3.41 14.70
CA ARG A 684 25.65 3.65 16.14
C ARG A 684 24.55 2.92 16.89
N ASP A 685 23.30 3.03 16.41
CA ASP A 685 22.17 2.33 17.01
C ASP A 685 22.36 0.81 16.95
N VAL A 686 22.85 0.26 15.83
CA VAL A 686 23.22 -1.16 15.70
C VAL A 686 24.31 -1.57 16.71
N ARG A 687 25.40 -0.80 16.85
CA ARG A 687 26.49 -1.07 17.80
C ARG A 687 26.02 -1.05 19.26
N LEU A 688 25.03 -0.21 19.58
CA LEU A 688 24.45 -0.10 20.91
C LEU A 688 23.25 -1.04 21.14
N GLY A 689 22.89 -1.88 20.16
CA GLY A 689 21.74 -2.78 20.25
C GLY A 689 20.39 -2.04 20.33
N ARG A 690 20.31 -0.81 19.84
CA ARG A 690 19.11 0.03 19.88
C ARG A 690 18.27 -0.14 18.60
N PRO A 691 16.96 0.15 18.65
CA PRO A 691 16.14 0.24 17.45
C PRO A 691 16.66 1.33 16.48
N THR A 692 16.65 1.03 15.18
CA THR A 692 17.09 1.92 14.11
C THR A 692 15.91 2.57 13.38
N GLU A 693 16.16 3.67 12.67
CA GLU A 693 15.16 4.37 11.83
C GLU A 693 15.03 3.78 10.41
N ILE A 694 15.47 2.52 10.19
CA ILE A 694 15.51 1.90 8.86
C ILE A 694 14.14 1.88 8.16
N ALA A 695 13.06 1.70 8.91
CA ALA A 695 11.68 1.72 8.38
C ALA A 695 11.24 3.11 7.88
N PHE A 696 11.83 4.18 8.42
CA PHE A 696 11.49 5.58 8.10
C PHE A 696 12.37 6.20 7.02
N ILE A 697 13.51 5.56 6.73
CA ILE A 697 14.42 5.95 5.67
C ILE A 697 14.19 5.00 4.49
N ASN A 698 14.90 3.87 4.42
CA ASN A 698 14.78 2.94 3.30
C ASN A 698 13.40 2.26 3.24
N GLY A 699 12.75 2.02 4.38
CA GLY A 699 11.40 1.46 4.41
C GLY A 699 10.34 2.36 3.76
N GLN A 700 10.51 3.69 3.86
CA GLN A 700 9.63 4.64 3.16
C GLN A 700 9.94 4.67 1.67
N VAL A 701 11.22 4.58 1.26
CA VAL A 701 11.59 4.43 -0.16
C VAL A 701 10.87 3.20 -0.75
N VAL A 702 10.93 2.05 -0.06
CA VAL A 702 10.26 0.81 -0.48
C VAL A 702 8.75 0.98 -0.56
N ARG A 703 8.14 1.59 0.47
CA ARG A 703 6.69 1.80 0.53
C ARG A 703 6.21 2.67 -0.63
N PHE A 704 6.86 3.81 -0.85
CA PHE A 704 6.51 4.71 -1.94
C PHE A 704 6.83 4.09 -3.31
N GLY A 705 7.94 3.34 -3.43
CA GLY A 705 8.24 2.57 -4.63
C GLY A 705 7.11 1.59 -4.99
N SER A 706 6.64 0.81 -4.03
CA SER A 706 5.49 -0.10 -4.24
C SER A 706 4.20 0.66 -4.60
N GLN A 707 3.95 1.81 -3.98
CA GLN A 707 2.77 2.63 -4.25
C GLN A 707 2.77 3.22 -5.67
N PHE A 708 3.92 3.66 -6.16
CA PHE A 708 4.07 4.33 -7.46
C PHE A 708 4.60 3.41 -8.58
N GLY A 709 4.79 2.12 -8.30
CA GLY A 709 5.28 1.14 -9.28
C GLY A 709 6.76 1.29 -9.63
N VAL A 710 7.56 1.90 -8.75
CA VAL A 710 9.02 2.02 -8.90
C VAL A 710 9.69 0.85 -8.16
N PRO A 711 10.47 -0.01 -8.83
CA PRO A 711 11.21 -1.08 -8.17
C PRO A 711 12.26 -0.53 -7.21
N THR A 712 12.29 -1.06 -5.98
CA THR A 712 13.28 -0.69 -4.95
C THR A 712 13.95 -1.91 -4.29
N PRO A 713 14.49 -2.88 -5.07
CA PRO A 713 15.05 -4.12 -4.53
C PRO A 713 16.24 -3.90 -3.58
N VAL A 714 17.12 -2.93 -3.85
CA VAL A 714 18.29 -2.65 -3.01
C VAL A 714 17.86 -2.09 -1.65
N ASN A 715 16.96 -1.10 -1.65
CA ASN A 715 16.39 -0.57 -0.41
C ASN A 715 15.65 -1.66 0.38
N GLN A 716 14.90 -2.54 -0.30
CA GLN A 716 14.20 -3.67 0.33
C GLN A 716 15.17 -4.67 0.97
N ALA A 717 16.28 -4.98 0.31
CA ALA A 717 17.33 -5.85 0.84
C ALA A 717 17.98 -5.22 2.09
N LEU A 718 18.37 -3.95 2.01
CA LEU A 718 18.96 -3.21 3.13
C LEU A 718 18.05 -3.15 4.36
N VAL A 719 16.74 -2.91 4.15
CA VAL A 719 15.74 -2.97 5.23
C VAL A 719 15.74 -4.35 5.90
N THR A 720 15.75 -5.41 5.09
CA THR A 720 15.73 -6.79 5.58
C THR A 720 16.99 -7.11 6.39
N MET A 721 18.16 -6.73 5.88
CA MET A 721 19.45 -6.98 6.52
C MET A 721 19.57 -6.27 7.88
N VAL A 722 19.27 -4.97 7.94
CA VAL A 722 19.33 -4.20 9.19
C VAL A 722 18.33 -4.73 10.23
N ASN A 723 17.11 -5.11 9.82
CA ASN A 723 16.14 -5.72 10.73
C ASN A 723 16.61 -7.08 11.24
N SER A 724 17.28 -7.88 10.41
CA SER A 724 17.78 -9.22 10.78
C SER A 724 18.91 -9.16 11.81
N MET A 725 19.66 -8.07 11.86
CA MET A 725 20.70 -7.86 12.88
C MET A 725 20.15 -7.81 14.31
N LYS A 726 18.85 -7.52 14.49
CA LYS A 726 18.18 -7.56 15.80
C LYS A 726 17.92 -8.98 16.33
N SER A 727 17.89 -9.99 15.46
CA SER A 727 17.50 -11.37 15.84
C SER A 727 18.65 -12.20 16.42
N ASN A 728 19.90 -11.84 16.16
CA ASN A 728 21.08 -12.64 16.52
C ASN A 728 21.65 -12.39 17.93
N THR A 729 21.04 -11.53 18.75
CA THR A 729 21.53 -11.22 20.11
C THR A 729 20.93 -12.10 21.21
N SER A 730 20.03 -13.03 20.87
CA SER A 730 19.33 -13.88 21.85
C SER A 730 19.88 -15.32 21.96
N SER A 731 20.95 -15.67 21.24
CA SER A 731 21.53 -17.03 21.25
C SER A 731 23.06 -17.05 21.40
N SER A 732 23.59 -16.57 22.53
CA SER A 732 24.92 -16.98 23.03
C SER A 732 25.15 -16.56 24.48
N SER A 733 24.48 -17.25 25.41
CA SER A 733 24.92 -17.29 26.81
C SER A 733 26.07 -18.29 26.97
N SER A 734 27.31 -17.82 26.94
CA SER A 734 28.41 -18.51 27.62
C SER A 734 29.45 -17.50 28.10
N SER A 735 29.66 -17.55 29.41
CA SER A 735 30.56 -16.74 30.23
C SER A 735 32.01 -16.66 29.72
N SER A 736 32.55 -15.45 29.60
CA SER A 736 33.92 -15.17 30.04
C SER A 736 34.11 -13.67 30.28
N THR A 737 34.82 -13.38 31.36
CA THR A 737 35.19 -12.07 31.91
C THR A 737 35.86 -11.14 30.90
N LEU A 738 35.42 -9.87 30.88
CA LEU A 738 36.09 -8.73 30.23
C LEU A 738 37.52 -8.53 30.76
N PRO A 739 38.56 -8.45 29.91
CA PRO A 739 39.81 -7.81 30.27
C PRO A 739 39.79 -6.33 29.89
N THR A 740 40.27 -5.53 30.83
CA THR A 740 40.52 -4.09 30.76
C THR A 740 41.47 -3.70 29.63
N ALA A 741 41.24 -2.49 29.11
CA ALA A 741 42.02 -1.86 28.04
C ALA A 741 43.51 -1.73 28.36
N HIS A 742 44.34 -2.22 27.45
CA HIS A 742 45.70 -1.71 27.25
C HIS A 742 45.99 -1.57 25.74
N SER A 743 46.59 -0.44 25.40
CA SER A 743 47.02 -0.02 24.08
C SER A 743 48.11 -0.93 23.53
N SER A 744 47.92 -1.47 22.33
CA SER A 744 49.02 -1.76 21.41
C SER A 744 48.49 -2.01 20.01
N ALA A 745 49.04 -1.28 19.05
CA ALA A 745 48.80 -1.41 17.63
C ALA A 745 49.21 -2.80 17.11
N VAL A 746 48.26 -3.74 17.10
CA VAL A 746 48.35 -5.01 16.36
C VAL A 746 46.93 -5.38 15.93
N GLY A 747 46.66 -5.36 14.61
CA GLY A 747 45.45 -6.01 14.07
C GLY A 747 44.62 -5.29 12.99
N VAL A 748 45.10 -4.22 12.34
CA VAL A 748 44.39 -3.60 11.19
C VAL A 748 44.20 -4.59 10.02
N ALA A 749 45.03 -5.65 9.95
CA ALA A 749 44.95 -6.68 8.92
C ALA A 749 43.88 -7.76 9.17
N ASP A 750 43.41 -7.94 10.41
CA ASP A 750 42.46 -9.01 10.78
C ASP A 750 40.99 -8.54 10.65
N GLY A 751 40.77 -7.22 10.76
CA GLY A 751 39.49 -6.57 10.41
C GLY A 751 39.18 -6.62 8.91
N LYS A 752 40.18 -6.37 8.04
CA LYS A 752 40.00 -6.37 6.58
C LYS A 752 39.55 -7.72 6.01
N ARG A 753 40.14 -8.84 6.47
CA ARG A 753 39.74 -10.19 6.00
C ARG A 753 38.33 -10.59 6.45
N ARG A 754 37.91 -10.13 7.64
CA ARG A 754 36.58 -10.42 8.20
C ARG A 754 35.48 -9.60 7.52
N VAL A 755 35.82 -8.39 7.06
CA VAL A 755 34.95 -7.55 6.22
C VAL A 755 34.86 -8.13 4.80
N GLU A 756 35.96 -8.54 4.17
CA GLU A 756 35.94 -9.15 2.83
C GLU A 756 35.10 -10.43 2.74
N ALA A 757 35.17 -11.31 3.75
CA ALA A 757 34.37 -12.54 3.80
C ALA A 757 32.85 -12.27 3.98
N LYS A 758 32.48 -11.31 4.85
CA LYS A 758 31.09 -10.90 5.05
C LYS A 758 30.53 -10.10 3.87
N CYS A 759 31.36 -9.28 3.23
CA CYS A 759 31.03 -8.57 2.00
C CYS A 759 30.75 -9.56 0.87
N GLY A 760 31.58 -10.60 0.70
CA GLY A 760 31.38 -11.61 -0.34
C GLY A 760 30.04 -12.36 -0.22
N GLU A 761 29.67 -12.81 0.98
CA GLU A 761 28.40 -13.54 1.19
C GLU A 761 27.18 -12.64 1.04
N ALA A 762 27.21 -11.43 1.60
CA ALA A 762 26.13 -10.46 1.46
C ALA A 762 25.94 -9.99 0.02
N LEU A 763 27.04 -9.70 -0.70
CA LEU A 763 27.00 -9.27 -2.10
C LEU A 763 26.54 -10.41 -3.02
N ASN A 764 26.98 -11.64 -2.78
CA ASN A 764 26.52 -12.80 -3.53
C ASN A 764 25.03 -13.06 -3.31
N TRP A 765 24.52 -12.86 -2.09
CA TRP A 765 23.10 -12.98 -1.78
C TRP A 765 22.29 -11.87 -2.47
N VAL A 766 22.71 -10.61 -2.39
CA VAL A 766 22.04 -9.48 -3.05
C VAL A 766 22.05 -9.64 -4.57
N THR A 767 23.18 -10.04 -5.16
CA THR A 767 23.31 -10.28 -6.60
C THR A 767 22.44 -11.45 -7.06
N SER A 768 22.43 -12.56 -6.30
CA SER A 768 21.59 -13.72 -6.61
C SER A 768 20.09 -13.44 -6.44
N PHE A 769 19.73 -12.59 -5.47
CA PHE A 769 18.36 -12.16 -5.21
C PHE A 769 17.85 -11.18 -6.28
N ILE A 770 18.69 -10.25 -6.74
CA ILE A 770 18.33 -9.25 -7.76
C ILE A 770 18.28 -9.87 -9.16
N TYR A 771 19.22 -10.75 -9.51
CA TYR A 771 19.37 -11.25 -10.89
C TYR A 771 18.81 -12.65 -11.13
N GLY A 772 18.35 -13.36 -10.09
CA GLY A 772 17.94 -14.75 -10.18
C GLY A 772 19.11 -15.68 -10.50
N ASN A 773 18.92 -16.99 -10.31
CA ASN A 773 19.94 -18.03 -10.47
C ASN A 773 20.35 -18.30 -11.94
N ASP A 774 20.41 -17.27 -12.78
CA ASP A 774 20.79 -17.40 -14.18
C ASP A 774 22.31 -17.22 -14.34
N LYS A 775 23.03 -18.33 -14.24
CA LYS A 775 24.50 -18.39 -14.37
C LYS A 775 25.03 -17.95 -15.75
N ASN A 776 24.15 -17.59 -16.70
CA ASN A 776 24.51 -17.21 -18.07
C ASN A 776 24.38 -15.72 -18.39
N LYS A 777 23.93 -14.86 -17.46
CA LYS A 777 24.03 -13.40 -17.65
C LYS A 777 25.33 -12.88 -17.05
N LYS A 778 26.34 -12.68 -17.90
CA LYS A 778 27.47 -11.79 -17.56
C LYS A 778 26.92 -10.39 -17.27
N PRO A 779 27.46 -9.64 -16.30
CA PRO A 779 27.10 -8.24 -16.14
C PRO A 779 27.54 -7.50 -17.41
N CYS A 780 26.58 -6.95 -18.16
CA CYS A 780 26.88 -6.04 -19.25
C CYS A 780 27.48 -4.77 -18.65
N GLU A 781 28.69 -4.43 -19.08
CA GLU A 781 29.43 -3.19 -18.81
C GLU A 781 28.80 -1.94 -19.48
N GLU A 782 27.51 -1.94 -19.81
CA GLU A 782 26.87 -0.89 -20.64
C GLU A 782 25.71 -0.16 -19.95
N VAL A 783 25.81 0.10 -18.63
CA VAL A 783 24.93 1.07 -17.95
C VAL A 783 25.78 2.14 -17.24
N ALA A 784 26.69 2.71 -18.02
CA ALA A 784 27.40 3.95 -17.69
C ALA A 784 27.52 4.78 -18.98
N GLU A 785 26.38 5.19 -19.53
CA GLU A 785 26.21 6.37 -20.39
C GLU A 785 24.87 7.03 -20.06
#